data_AF-A0A9D6S4U6-F1
#
_entry.id   AF-A0A9D6S4U6-F1
#
_cell.length_a   1.000
_cell.length_b   1.000
_cell.length_c   1.000
_cell.angle_alpha   90.00
_cell.angle_beta   90.00
_cell.angle_gamma   90.00
#
_symmetry.space_group_name_H-M   'P 1'
#
loop_
_entity.id
_entity.type
_entity.pdbx_description
1 polymer ?
#
loop_
_entity_poly.entity_id
_entity_poly.type
_entity_poly.pdbx_seq_one_letter_code
_entity_poly.pdbx_strand_id
1 'polypeptide(L)'
;MANKSRGEIATLLTIVGASLLLLGIFSGTKLIQMGTGSNPFARFISLSSISDSKLGIFILSSYSPGAKKIVAVGPKVIKVLDPHLNASLLTAAKEYKSKYPNGKTVLRVYDNTVGLKYNISQDPVLSAQDLFDKVINPALTSLGSDLSLFDYIETPNEVDNVVDFSTVENVRWLAKFWLKLAQLNHEKGIASCVASISVGGVGGNTDAEIGQRIAEFVPTLREVKKMNGAWCYHAYTLEYSKDPLVEQWYSLRYRKFYAYLQSNASDIADIPMILSEAGVDKTGNPTTDGWQQRGSKAQYEDWLNWFDSELKKDSYILGTTLFQIGDTHWSSFNLEPIADYLVAHIGGQLISVTPPLTVTPPPGGNQLSKSKLGVFIVNSSAGAQEIIQAGPRVIKVMDPHKIPSLMQLVRDYKTLYPGGTVLMRVYVPQSVQYPQTTLPAEAADSFFDTHLSPAINALSESDRKLMNYLGGTNYIENFMWNKITTDEELTWFSNFWIQLATRIKAAGFKPNFGEFYVDGIGTSELDNLLPAIEKTKSLNGIWSYHGYTKRYTQDTAPKFEGGKSLLYRSFYNFLKQNAANLSDIPMILTEGGVDCLGRPQTDGWNGKDPEPGDENYEECGGNKNDGRTGPILSRGNKDNFISWLKWYDNELQKDPAILGITLYPIGASANDSGNLEPIADWFAEYLKNTSLTPTPTTPPGGTTPTSTPPPGGTTPTTPPGGDSEGTKIEIKVYRLKNGKKQLWTSADGKAKVYIAGPTTSGGEFSVVMDVPTTSGTCQDDEGHDFPCSPGTILWEGAPRNGTAPGSSYSVQIASLPSGLAPTPYPHDDVTVASGATTKVELLVTEGTWEPLGYTNKDYQRIITQYANGEISPLTVSAWLSAATRVPSLQTSICYPPRCEFNQ
;
A
#
# COMPACT_ATOMS: atom_id res chain seq x y z
N MET A 1 -38.36 -41.41 53.28
CA MET A 1 -39.44 -41.99 52.46
C MET A 1 -39.97 -40.90 51.54
N ALA A 2 -40.03 -41.18 50.23
CA ALA A 2 -40.79 -40.55 49.10
C ALA A 2 -40.95 -39.00 49.08
N ASN A 3 -40.54 -38.21 48.09
CA ASN A 3 -40.54 -38.25 46.61
C ASN A 3 -41.93 -38.11 45.93
N LYS A 4 -41.98 -37.23 44.90
CA LYS A 4 -43.09 -36.78 44.01
C LYS A 4 -43.94 -35.60 44.52
N SER A 5 -44.26 -34.57 43.73
CA SER A 5 -44.11 -34.36 42.27
C SER A 5 -44.07 -32.87 41.90
N ARG A 6 -43.01 -32.48 41.17
CA ARG A 6 -43.03 -31.35 40.23
C ARG A 6 -43.80 -31.81 38.99
N GLY A 7 -44.90 -31.13 38.64
CA GLY A 7 -45.73 -31.54 37.50
C GLY A 7 -46.81 -30.57 36.99
N GLU A 8 -47.04 -29.40 37.60
CA GLU A 8 -48.22 -28.59 37.25
C GLU A 8 -47.94 -27.13 36.84
N ILE A 9 -46.70 -26.64 36.91
CA ILE A 9 -46.39 -25.24 36.54
C ILE A 9 -45.86 -25.11 35.09
N ALA A 10 -45.39 -26.22 34.48
CA ALA A 10 -44.85 -26.20 33.12
C ALA A 10 -45.94 -26.30 32.02
N THR A 11 -47.16 -26.71 32.34
CA THR A 11 -48.22 -26.92 31.34
C THR A 11 -49.13 -25.69 31.16
N LEU A 12 -49.17 -24.77 32.13
CA LEU A 12 -50.03 -23.57 32.04
C LEU A 12 -49.41 -22.44 31.17
N LEU A 13 -48.08 -22.41 31.03
CA LEU A 13 -47.39 -21.39 30.22
C LEU A 13 -47.30 -21.75 28.73
N THR A 14 -47.44 -23.03 28.37
CA THR A 14 -47.44 -23.49 26.96
C THR A 14 -48.81 -23.34 26.30
N ILE A 15 -49.90 -23.29 27.07
CA ILE A 15 -51.28 -23.20 26.54
C ILE A 15 -51.71 -21.75 26.23
N VAL A 16 -51.11 -20.76 26.91
CA VAL A 16 -51.37 -19.33 26.62
C VAL A 16 -50.55 -18.83 25.41
N GLY A 17 -49.39 -19.45 25.13
CA GLY A 17 -48.56 -19.10 23.97
C GLY A 17 -49.06 -19.62 22.62
N ALA A 18 -49.89 -20.67 22.59
CA ALA A 18 -50.37 -21.32 21.36
C ALA A 18 -51.77 -20.86 20.90
N SER A 19 -52.47 -20.04 21.70
CA SER A 19 -53.87 -19.65 21.43
C SER A 19 -54.02 -18.25 20.80
N LEU A 20 -52.93 -17.51 20.62
CA LEU A 20 -52.93 -16.15 20.03
C LEU A 20 -52.53 -16.12 18.54
N LEU A 21 -52.30 -17.27 17.92
CA LEU A 21 -51.85 -17.39 16.52
C LEU A 21 -52.87 -18.05 15.57
N LEU A 22 -54.12 -18.26 16.01
CA LEU A 22 -55.10 -19.04 15.25
C LEU A 22 -56.54 -18.50 15.18
N LEU A 23 -56.80 -17.25 15.59
CA LEU A 23 -58.13 -16.63 15.43
C LEU A 23 -58.03 -15.18 14.98
N GLY A 24 -58.11 -14.96 13.66
CA GLY A 24 -58.15 -13.64 13.05
C GLY A 24 -58.83 -13.63 11.68
N ILE A 25 -60.06 -14.14 11.59
CA ILE A 25 -60.94 -14.02 10.41
C ILE A 25 -62.35 -13.61 10.86
N PHE A 26 -62.73 -12.38 10.47
CA PHE A 26 -64.05 -11.80 10.15
C PHE A 26 -65.17 -11.66 11.20
N SER A 27 -65.48 -10.40 11.52
CA SER A 27 -66.83 -9.77 11.44
C SER A 27 -66.67 -8.26 11.73
N GLY A 28 -67.35 -7.29 11.11
CA GLY A 28 -68.43 -7.28 10.15
C GLY A 28 -68.60 -5.87 9.54
N THR A 29 -69.36 -5.85 8.45
CA THR A 29 -69.66 -4.80 7.48
C THR A 29 -70.67 -3.73 7.95
N LYS A 30 -70.51 -2.46 7.52
CA LYS A 30 -71.49 -1.73 6.65
C LYS A 30 -71.09 -0.28 6.26
N LEU A 31 -70.97 -0.10 4.94
CA LEU A 31 -71.44 0.99 4.04
C LEU A 31 -71.12 2.48 4.31
N ILE A 32 -70.29 3.10 3.46
CA ILE A 32 -70.67 4.14 2.47
C ILE A 32 -69.79 3.98 1.20
N GLN A 33 -70.39 4.33 0.07
CA GLN A 33 -70.05 4.08 -1.33
C GLN A 33 -69.27 5.28 -1.96
N MET A 34 -68.55 4.98 -3.05
CA MET A 34 -67.98 5.87 -4.10
C MET A 34 -66.54 6.40 -3.93
N GLY A 35 -65.69 6.02 -4.88
CA GLY A 35 -64.39 6.65 -5.15
C GLY A 35 -63.32 5.65 -5.61
N THR A 36 -63.26 5.38 -6.92
CA THR A 36 -62.13 4.67 -7.56
C THR A 36 -60.84 5.48 -7.41
N GLY A 37 -59.89 5.03 -6.59
CA GLY A 37 -58.57 5.64 -6.48
C GLY A 37 -57.61 4.86 -5.58
N SER A 38 -56.58 4.27 -6.19
CA SER A 38 -55.27 3.91 -5.61
C SER A 38 -55.21 3.44 -4.15
N ASN A 39 -54.97 2.13 -3.97
CA ASN A 39 -54.65 1.50 -2.70
C ASN A 39 -53.31 2.02 -2.13
N PRO A 40 -53.27 2.68 -0.95
CA PRO A 40 -52.04 3.12 -0.31
C PRO A 40 -51.50 1.97 0.56
N PHE A 41 -50.86 0.99 -0.07
CA PHE A 41 -50.02 0.07 0.70
C PHE A 41 -48.81 0.87 1.18
N ALA A 42 -48.82 1.19 2.47
CA ALA A 42 -47.69 1.74 3.20
C ALA A 42 -46.43 0.92 2.88
N ARG A 43 -45.50 1.53 2.14
CA ARG A 43 -44.11 1.09 2.09
C ARG A 43 -43.60 1.16 3.53
N PHE A 44 -43.44 0.02 4.18
CA PHE A 44 -42.49 -0.07 5.27
C PHE A 44 -41.14 0.28 4.67
N ILE A 45 -40.69 1.50 4.91
CA ILE A 45 -39.32 1.92 4.61
C ILE A 45 -38.45 1.04 5.50
N SER A 46 -37.85 0.00 4.93
CA SER A 46 -36.72 -0.68 5.55
C SER A 46 -35.69 0.40 5.80
N LEU A 47 -35.51 0.81 7.06
CA LEU A 47 -34.42 1.70 7.44
C LEU A 47 -33.13 1.04 6.93
N SER A 48 -32.38 1.78 6.12
CA SER A 48 -31.07 1.32 5.66
C SER A 48 -30.19 1.07 6.88
N SER A 49 -29.55 -0.08 6.95
CA SER A 49 -28.62 -0.38 8.04
C SER A 49 -27.43 0.58 7.96
N ILE A 50 -26.97 1.04 9.12
CA ILE A 50 -25.71 1.78 9.20
C ILE A 50 -24.55 0.86 8.77
N SER A 51 -23.55 1.43 8.10
CA SER A 51 -22.34 0.72 7.68
C SER A 51 -21.62 0.08 8.86
N ASP A 52 -20.92 -1.03 8.62
CA ASP A 52 -19.97 -1.61 9.58
C ASP A 52 -18.57 -0.97 9.53
N SER A 53 -18.25 -0.24 8.46
CA SER A 53 -17.03 0.56 8.36
C SER A 53 -16.97 1.59 9.51
N LYS A 54 -15.75 1.82 10.00
CA LYS A 54 -15.47 2.89 10.95
C LYS A 54 -15.20 4.21 10.23
N LEU A 55 -15.00 4.21 8.90
CA LEU A 55 -14.80 5.43 8.13
C LEU A 55 -16.08 6.27 7.99
N GLY A 56 -15.87 7.57 8.03
CA GLY A 56 -16.86 8.62 7.88
C GLY A 56 -16.19 9.86 7.30
N ILE A 57 -16.92 10.98 7.22
CA ILE A 57 -16.43 12.20 6.57
C ILE A 57 -16.68 13.45 7.42
N PHE A 58 -15.75 14.39 7.33
CA PHE A 58 -15.95 15.75 7.82
C PHE A 58 -16.36 16.66 6.64
N ILE A 59 -17.61 17.12 6.67
CA ILE A 59 -18.19 18.05 5.70
C ILE A 59 -17.90 19.48 6.16
N LEU A 60 -16.95 20.13 5.49
CA LEU A 60 -16.33 21.35 6.00
C LEU A 60 -17.06 22.62 5.52
N SER A 61 -17.22 22.84 4.21
CA SER A 61 -17.79 24.10 3.69
C SER A 61 -19.09 23.94 2.90
N SER A 62 -19.31 22.79 2.24
CA SER A 62 -20.51 22.55 1.45
C SER A 62 -20.94 21.08 1.45
N TYR A 63 -22.24 20.82 1.39
CA TYR A 63 -22.78 19.46 1.17
C TYR A 63 -22.71 19.11 -0.32
N SER A 64 -21.48 18.86 -0.76
CA SER A 64 -21.08 18.64 -2.14
C SER A 64 -21.60 17.32 -2.72
N PRO A 65 -21.50 17.10 -4.05
CA PRO A 65 -21.95 15.86 -4.68
C PRO A 65 -21.32 14.59 -4.11
N GLY A 66 -20.00 14.58 -3.85
CA GLY A 66 -19.33 13.45 -3.22
C GLY A 66 -19.82 13.20 -1.79
N ALA A 67 -19.99 14.26 -1.01
CA ALA A 67 -20.50 14.16 0.36
C ALA A 67 -21.91 13.56 0.40
N LYS A 68 -22.80 13.94 -0.53
CA LYS A 68 -24.15 13.36 -0.67
C LYS A 68 -24.11 11.85 -0.92
N LYS A 69 -23.23 11.41 -1.83
CA LYS A 69 -23.08 9.98 -2.12
C LYS A 69 -22.62 9.20 -0.89
N ILE A 70 -21.62 9.73 -0.17
CA ILE A 70 -21.09 9.08 1.03
C ILE A 70 -22.13 9.05 2.16
N VAL A 71 -22.82 10.17 2.43
CA VAL A 71 -23.92 10.21 3.41
C VAL A 71 -25.01 9.21 3.06
N ALA A 72 -25.31 9.02 1.77
CA ALA A 72 -26.35 8.10 1.33
C ALA A 72 -26.06 6.64 1.66
N VAL A 73 -24.80 6.21 1.84
CA VAL A 73 -24.43 4.84 2.21
C VAL A 73 -24.29 4.61 3.72
N GLY A 74 -24.57 5.62 4.54
CA GLY A 74 -24.71 5.45 6.00
C GLY A 74 -23.40 5.18 6.74
N PRO A 75 -22.36 6.03 6.62
CA PRO A 75 -21.18 5.95 7.49
C PRO A 75 -21.58 5.94 8.96
N LYS A 76 -20.76 5.36 9.85
CA LYS A 76 -21.07 5.32 11.30
C LYS A 76 -21.12 6.70 11.95
N VAL A 77 -20.27 7.60 11.50
CA VAL A 77 -20.11 8.96 12.03
C VAL A 77 -19.97 9.95 10.87
N ILE A 78 -20.59 11.13 10.97
CA ILE A 78 -20.26 12.31 10.16
C ILE A 78 -19.99 13.52 11.06
N LYS A 79 -19.12 14.42 10.62
CA LYS A 79 -18.82 15.70 11.29
C LYS A 79 -19.22 16.84 10.37
N VAL A 80 -19.79 17.91 10.92
CA VAL A 80 -20.32 19.04 10.16
C VAL A 80 -19.93 20.36 10.81
N LEU A 81 -19.34 21.27 10.04
CA LEU A 81 -18.91 22.60 10.49
C LEU A 81 -20.06 23.61 10.40
N ASP A 82 -20.28 24.41 11.43
CA ASP A 82 -21.19 25.57 11.46
C ASP A 82 -22.55 25.41 10.73
N PRO A 83 -23.30 24.30 10.95
CA PRO A 83 -24.59 24.09 10.29
C PRO A 83 -25.63 25.17 10.68
N HIS A 84 -25.42 25.87 11.79
CA HIS A 84 -26.25 27.00 12.23
C HIS A 84 -26.14 28.25 11.33
N LEU A 85 -25.06 28.37 10.54
CA LEU A 85 -24.86 29.45 9.55
C LEU A 85 -25.02 28.97 8.12
N ASN A 86 -24.87 27.66 7.88
CA ASN A 86 -24.84 27.09 6.55
C ASN A 86 -25.96 26.05 6.36
N ALA A 87 -27.03 26.47 5.68
CA ALA A 87 -28.19 25.62 5.40
C ALA A 87 -27.85 24.35 4.61
N SER A 88 -26.80 24.38 3.77
CA SER A 88 -26.34 23.20 3.02
C SER A 88 -25.78 22.13 3.97
N LEU A 89 -25.00 22.56 4.97
CA LEU A 89 -24.42 21.69 5.99
C LEU A 89 -25.48 21.18 6.97
N LEU A 90 -26.45 22.01 7.35
CA LEU A 90 -27.63 21.56 8.10
C LEU A 90 -28.45 20.51 7.33
N THR A 91 -28.56 20.67 6.00
CA THR A 91 -29.23 19.70 5.12
C THR A 91 -28.53 18.34 5.16
N ALA A 92 -27.19 18.30 5.23
CA ALA A 92 -26.44 17.06 5.36
C ALA A 92 -26.83 16.30 6.64
N ALA A 93 -26.89 16.99 7.78
CA ALA A 93 -27.29 16.39 9.06
C ALA A 93 -28.75 15.89 9.03
N LYS A 94 -29.67 16.68 8.47
CA LYS A 94 -31.09 16.29 8.29
C LYS A 94 -31.23 15.05 7.45
N GLU A 95 -30.57 15.01 6.28
CA GLU A 95 -30.64 13.88 5.38
C GLU A 95 -30.07 12.62 6.03
N TYR A 96 -28.88 12.74 6.64
CA TYR A 96 -28.24 11.61 7.32
C TYR A 96 -29.10 11.05 8.44
N LYS A 97 -29.58 11.89 9.38
CA LYS A 97 -30.43 11.44 10.50
C LYS A 97 -31.79 10.89 10.06
N SER A 98 -32.36 11.39 8.96
CA SER A 98 -33.62 10.85 8.42
C SER A 98 -33.49 9.40 7.92
N LYS A 99 -32.31 9.03 7.41
CA LYS A 99 -32.02 7.68 6.89
C LYS A 99 -31.43 6.78 7.96
N TYR A 100 -30.56 7.33 8.80
CA TYR A 100 -29.74 6.61 9.78
C TYR A 100 -29.93 7.24 11.17
N PRO A 101 -31.10 7.07 11.80
CA PRO A 101 -31.40 7.72 13.09
C PRO A 101 -30.42 7.33 14.20
N ASN A 102 -29.85 6.11 14.13
CA ASN A 102 -28.84 5.61 15.07
C ASN A 102 -27.40 6.02 14.72
N GLY A 103 -27.18 6.59 13.53
CA GLY A 103 -25.89 7.08 13.10
C GLY A 103 -25.45 8.30 13.88
N LYS A 104 -24.13 8.48 14.03
CA LYS A 104 -23.57 9.53 14.88
C LYS A 104 -23.22 10.77 14.09
N THR A 105 -23.45 11.91 14.70
CA THR A 105 -23.25 13.23 14.13
C THR A 105 -22.49 14.09 15.12
N VAL A 106 -21.40 14.70 14.66
CA VAL A 106 -20.57 15.61 15.43
C VAL A 106 -20.77 17.03 14.89
N LEU A 107 -21.27 17.91 15.76
CA LEU A 107 -21.34 19.34 15.53
C LEU A 107 -19.97 19.96 15.82
N ARG A 108 -19.45 20.72 14.86
CA ARG A 108 -18.30 21.60 15.06
C ARG A 108 -18.75 23.05 14.93
N VAL A 109 -18.51 23.86 15.96
CA VAL A 109 -18.70 25.32 15.92
C VAL A 109 -17.35 26.01 15.79
N TYR A 110 -17.14 26.74 14.70
CA TYR A 110 -15.95 27.57 14.44
C TYR A 110 -16.29 29.06 14.37
N ASP A 111 -17.55 29.42 14.10
CA ASP A 111 -17.98 30.82 14.13
C ASP A 111 -17.58 31.52 15.45
N ASN A 112 -17.12 32.76 15.35
CA ASN A 112 -16.62 33.59 16.48
C ASN A 112 -15.43 33.00 17.28
N THR A 113 -14.73 31.98 16.77
CA THR A 113 -13.51 31.46 17.42
C THR A 113 -12.24 32.24 17.05
N VAL A 114 -12.22 32.93 15.92
CA VAL A 114 -11.04 33.68 15.43
C VAL A 114 -10.68 34.79 16.42
N GLY A 115 -9.41 34.80 16.85
CA GLY A 115 -8.89 35.79 17.80
C GLY A 115 -9.19 35.49 19.28
N LEU A 116 -9.97 34.44 19.57
CA LEU A 116 -10.23 33.99 20.93
C LEU A 116 -9.14 33.01 21.36
N LYS A 117 -8.37 33.35 22.40
CA LYS A 117 -7.30 32.49 22.92
C LYS A 117 -7.25 32.54 24.43
N TYR A 118 -7.27 31.36 25.04
CA TYR A 118 -7.10 31.13 26.46
C TYR A 118 -5.70 30.58 26.73
N ASN A 119 -5.08 31.03 27.81
CA ASN A 119 -3.74 30.62 28.21
C ASN A 119 -3.73 30.09 29.66
N ILE A 120 -2.60 29.49 30.04
CA ILE A 120 -2.46 28.76 31.31
C ILE A 120 -2.65 29.62 32.56
N SER A 121 -2.45 30.95 32.45
CA SER A 121 -2.61 31.87 33.59
C SER A 121 -4.06 32.28 33.86
N GLN A 122 -4.97 32.02 32.91
CA GLN A 122 -6.39 32.32 33.07
C GLN A 122 -7.09 31.18 33.81
N ASP A 123 -8.20 31.46 34.48
CA ASP A 123 -8.97 30.40 35.13
C ASP A 123 -9.64 29.50 34.07
N PRO A 124 -9.43 28.17 34.11
CA PRO A 124 -9.98 27.27 33.09
C PRO A 124 -11.51 27.17 33.10
N VAL A 125 -12.16 27.32 34.27
CA VAL A 125 -13.61 27.23 34.41
C VAL A 125 -14.27 28.48 33.82
N LEU A 126 -13.74 29.66 34.14
CA LEU A 126 -14.21 30.93 33.55
C LEU A 126 -13.91 31.00 32.05
N SER A 127 -12.77 30.48 31.61
CA SER A 127 -12.42 30.39 30.18
C SER A 127 -13.41 29.50 29.41
N ALA A 128 -13.81 28.36 29.99
CA ALA A 128 -14.82 27.47 29.40
C ALA A 128 -16.19 28.15 29.33
N GLN A 129 -16.59 28.87 30.38
CA GLN A 129 -17.82 29.65 30.40
C GLN A 129 -17.82 30.74 29.32
N ASP A 130 -16.71 31.48 29.19
CA ASP A 130 -16.56 32.55 28.19
C ASP A 130 -16.64 32.01 26.76
N LEU A 131 -15.97 30.88 26.46
CA LEU A 131 -16.07 30.21 25.16
C LEU A 131 -17.50 29.78 24.90
N PHE A 132 -18.14 29.18 25.89
CA PHE A 132 -19.52 28.73 25.76
C PHE A 132 -20.46 29.89 25.47
N ASP A 133 -20.38 30.98 26.21
CA ASP A 133 -21.28 32.12 26.07
C ASP A 133 -21.09 32.86 24.74
N LYS A 134 -19.85 32.98 24.26
CA LYS A 134 -19.52 33.72 23.02
C LYS A 134 -19.66 32.89 21.75
N VAL A 135 -19.38 31.59 21.81
CA VAL A 135 -19.26 30.73 20.62
C VAL A 135 -20.36 29.68 20.60
N ILE A 136 -20.43 28.83 21.63
CA ILE A 136 -21.25 27.62 21.57
C ILE A 136 -22.73 27.93 21.77
N ASN A 137 -23.10 28.64 22.85
CA ASN A 137 -24.48 28.91 23.21
C ASN A 137 -25.27 29.67 22.12
N PRO A 138 -24.69 30.69 21.43
CA PRO A 138 -25.35 31.31 20.29
C PRO A 138 -25.66 30.32 19.16
N ALA A 139 -24.71 29.46 18.80
CA ALA A 139 -24.90 28.44 17.77
C ALA A 139 -25.97 27.41 18.16
N LEU A 140 -25.92 26.88 19.40
CA LEU A 140 -26.92 25.93 19.90
C LEU A 140 -28.32 26.57 19.94
N THR A 141 -28.42 27.83 20.35
CA THR A 141 -29.68 28.58 20.38
C THR A 141 -30.24 28.78 18.96
N SER A 142 -29.37 29.10 18.00
CA SER A 142 -29.75 29.27 16.58
C SER A 142 -30.29 27.99 15.95
N LEU A 143 -29.72 26.83 16.29
CA LEU A 143 -30.19 25.53 15.79
C LEU A 143 -31.61 25.18 16.29
N GLY A 144 -32.00 25.66 17.49
CA GLY A 144 -33.33 25.39 18.04
C GLY A 144 -33.66 23.90 18.08
N SER A 145 -34.77 23.49 17.46
CA SER A 145 -35.16 22.08 17.39
C SER A 145 -34.22 21.21 16.56
N ASP A 146 -33.45 21.80 15.62
CA ASP A 146 -32.49 21.05 14.82
C ASP A 146 -31.27 20.61 15.64
N LEU A 147 -31.10 21.10 16.89
CA LEU A 147 -30.07 20.61 17.79
C LEU A 147 -30.15 19.10 18.02
N SER A 148 -31.35 18.52 18.01
CA SER A 148 -31.54 17.07 18.18
C SER A 148 -30.98 16.23 17.03
N LEU A 149 -30.56 16.86 15.93
CA LEU A 149 -29.87 16.18 14.84
C LEU A 149 -28.42 15.84 15.18
N PHE A 150 -27.85 16.42 16.25
CA PHE A 150 -26.45 16.27 16.63
C PHE A 150 -26.32 15.45 17.92
N ASP A 151 -25.48 14.42 17.89
CA ASP A 151 -25.22 13.57 19.06
C ASP A 151 -24.12 14.16 19.95
N TYR A 152 -23.09 14.74 19.32
CA TYR A 152 -21.92 15.27 19.99
C TYR A 152 -21.58 16.68 19.50
N ILE A 153 -20.95 17.49 20.36
CA ILE A 153 -20.28 18.74 19.99
C ILE A 153 -18.79 18.66 20.30
N GLU A 154 -17.96 19.12 19.36
CA GLU A 154 -16.50 19.19 19.47
C GLU A 154 -16.06 20.64 19.21
N THR A 155 -16.03 21.46 20.25
CA THR A 155 -15.52 22.84 20.23
C THR A 155 -14.86 23.13 21.58
N PRO A 156 -13.61 23.63 21.65
CA PRO A 156 -12.71 24.11 20.57
C PRO A 156 -11.95 22.98 19.85
N ASN A 157 -11.17 23.33 18.80
CA ASN A 157 -10.42 22.37 17.96
C ASN A 157 -8.96 22.45 18.37
N GLU A 158 -8.37 21.31 18.70
CA GLU A 158 -6.98 21.19 19.13
C GLU A 158 -6.56 22.33 20.07
N VAL A 159 -5.55 23.09 19.64
CA VAL A 159 -4.94 24.20 20.37
C VAL A 159 -5.37 25.54 19.81
N ASP A 160 -6.43 25.64 19.01
CA ASP A 160 -6.82 26.91 18.39
C ASP A 160 -7.12 27.96 19.47
N ASN A 161 -8.00 27.62 20.41
CA ASN A 161 -8.46 28.53 21.44
C ASN A 161 -7.87 28.23 22.82
N VAL A 162 -7.22 27.09 23.03
CA VAL A 162 -6.76 26.64 24.36
C VAL A 162 -5.27 26.31 24.38
N VAL A 163 -4.76 25.95 25.55
CA VAL A 163 -3.38 25.43 25.72
C VAL A 163 -3.25 24.01 25.15
N ASP A 164 -2.02 23.54 24.96
CA ASP A 164 -1.73 22.21 24.42
C ASP A 164 -1.72 21.08 25.47
N PHE A 165 -1.56 19.83 25.04
CA PHE A 165 -1.41 18.66 25.92
C PHE A 165 0.08 18.33 26.22
N SER A 166 1.02 19.26 26.01
CA SER A 166 2.46 18.97 26.06
C SER A 166 3.02 18.81 27.48
N THR A 167 2.39 19.42 28.48
CA THR A 167 2.83 19.36 29.90
C THR A 167 1.71 18.91 30.83
N VAL A 168 2.08 18.33 31.97
CA VAL A 168 1.15 17.93 33.05
C VAL A 168 0.32 19.13 33.53
N GLU A 169 0.92 20.32 33.63
CA GLU A 169 0.23 21.54 34.05
C GLU A 169 -0.85 21.95 33.04
N ASN A 170 -0.52 21.94 31.75
CA ASN A 170 -1.50 22.26 30.70
C ASN A 170 -2.64 21.25 30.69
N VAL A 171 -2.36 19.96 30.87
CA VAL A 171 -3.42 18.93 30.92
C VAL A 171 -4.34 19.11 32.13
N ARG A 172 -3.81 19.49 33.31
CA ARG A 172 -4.65 19.81 34.48
C ARG A 172 -5.56 21.01 34.23
N TRP A 173 -5.07 22.02 33.52
CA TRP A 173 -5.87 23.17 33.12
C TRP A 173 -6.97 22.74 32.15
N LEU A 174 -6.61 22.00 31.10
CA LEU A 174 -7.53 21.48 30.09
C LEU A 174 -8.59 20.56 30.71
N ALA A 175 -8.23 19.73 31.69
CA ALA A 175 -9.15 18.84 32.39
C ALA A 175 -10.30 19.63 33.04
N LYS A 176 -9.98 20.74 33.74
CA LYS A 176 -10.98 21.61 34.36
C LYS A 176 -11.81 22.37 33.33
N PHE A 177 -11.16 22.86 32.27
CA PHE A 177 -11.81 23.58 31.17
C PHE A 177 -12.85 22.69 30.48
N TRP A 178 -12.43 21.51 30.01
CA TRP A 178 -13.30 20.56 29.30
C TRP A 178 -14.39 19.98 30.19
N LEU A 179 -14.13 19.77 31.49
CA LEU A 179 -15.18 19.35 32.42
C LEU A 179 -16.30 20.39 32.51
N LYS A 180 -15.94 21.67 32.72
CA LYS A 180 -16.95 22.73 32.78
C LYS A 180 -17.70 22.87 31.45
N LEU A 181 -16.99 22.81 30.33
CA LEU A 181 -17.60 22.91 29.01
C LEU A 181 -18.57 21.74 28.74
N ALA A 182 -18.21 20.52 29.17
CA ALA A 182 -19.08 19.36 29.06
C ALA A 182 -20.36 19.48 29.90
N GLN A 183 -20.27 20.06 31.10
CA GLN A 183 -21.44 20.35 31.93
C GLN A 183 -22.38 21.36 31.24
N LEU A 184 -21.82 22.45 30.70
CA LEU A 184 -22.60 23.48 30.01
C LEU A 184 -23.28 22.93 28.74
N ASN A 185 -22.59 22.12 27.96
CA ASN A 185 -23.14 21.45 26.77
C ASN A 185 -24.26 20.48 27.15
N HIS A 186 -24.05 19.69 28.22
CA HIS A 186 -25.05 18.74 28.72
C HIS A 186 -26.32 19.46 29.22
N GLU A 187 -26.18 20.61 29.89
CA GLU A 187 -27.32 21.46 30.28
C GLU A 187 -28.13 21.98 29.08
N LYS A 188 -27.52 22.09 27.90
CA LYS A 188 -28.21 22.41 26.63
C LYS A 188 -28.73 21.20 25.88
N GLY A 189 -28.53 19.99 26.41
CA GLY A 189 -29.06 18.76 25.82
C GLY A 189 -28.19 18.14 24.73
N ILE A 190 -26.89 18.48 24.66
CA ILE A 190 -25.94 17.86 23.73
C ILE A 190 -24.73 17.28 24.48
N ALA A 191 -24.25 16.10 24.08
CA ALA A 191 -23.08 15.49 24.68
C ALA A 191 -21.79 16.11 24.13
N SER A 192 -20.73 16.19 24.93
CA SER A 192 -19.43 16.67 24.44
C SER A 192 -18.58 15.54 23.87
N CYS A 193 -17.91 15.80 22.75
CA CYS A 193 -16.70 15.09 22.37
C CYS A 193 -15.49 15.91 22.80
N VAL A 194 -14.88 15.54 23.93
CA VAL A 194 -13.90 16.40 24.61
C VAL A 194 -12.49 16.26 24.04
N ALA A 195 -11.65 17.22 24.39
CA ALA A 195 -10.20 17.29 24.14
C ALA A 195 -9.78 17.66 22.71
N SER A 196 -10.35 17.04 21.66
CA SER A 196 -10.00 17.32 20.26
C SER A 196 -8.48 17.29 20.02
N ILE A 197 -7.82 16.23 20.48
CA ILE A 197 -6.35 16.18 20.60
C ILE A 197 -5.70 15.98 19.22
N SER A 198 -4.70 16.81 18.88
CA SER A 198 -3.89 16.65 17.66
C SER A 198 -2.97 15.41 17.69
N VAL A 199 -2.52 14.93 16.53
CA VAL A 199 -1.52 13.84 16.49
C VAL A 199 -0.24 14.28 17.21
N GLY A 200 0.17 13.50 18.20
CA GLY A 200 1.33 13.83 19.03
C GLY A 200 1.10 14.93 20.07
N GLY A 201 -0.10 15.53 20.12
CA GLY A 201 -0.44 16.61 21.06
C GLY A 201 -0.29 16.20 22.52
N VAL A 202 -0.61 14.94 22.86
CA VAL A 202 -0.17 14.33 24.13
C VAL A 202 1.32 14.00 23.99
N GLY A 203 2.14 14.99 24.37
CA GLY A 203 3.60 14.90 24.28
C GLY A 203 4.19 13.72 25.05
N GLY A 204 5.51 13.54 24.93
CA GLY A 204 6.24 12.41 25.48
C GLY A 204 6.68 11.42 24.41
N ASN A 205 7.82 10.79 24.66
CA ASN A 205 8.48 9.82 23.78
C ASN A 205 8.38 8.38 24.33
N THR A 206 7.76 8.22 25.50
CA THR A 206 7.56 6.93 26.16
C THR A 206 6.11 6.78 26.62
N ASP A 207 5.66 5.52 26.74
CA ASP A 207 4.30 5.21 27.22
C ASP A 207 4.08 5.72 28.66
N ALA A 208 5.12 5.77 29.48
CA ALA A 208 5.07 6.31 30.84
C ALA A 208 4.79 7.82 30.86
N GLU A 209 5.50 8.60 30.02
CA GLU A 209 5.30 10.05 29.90
C GLU A 209 3.92 10.40 29.31
N ILE A 210 3.46 9.62 28.33
CA ILE A 210 2.10 9.75 27.78
C ILE A 210 1.09 9.44 28.89
N GLY A 211 1.27 8.33 29.60
CA GLY A 211 0.42 7.91 30.72
C GLY A 211 0.30 8.95 31.83
N GLN A 212 1.40 9.61 32.21
CA GLN A 212 1.38 10.69 33.21
C GLN A 212 0.48 11.85 32.80
N ARG A 213 0.45 12.21 31.51
CA ARG A 213 -0.44 13.25 30.99
C ARG A 213 -1.88 12.78 30.97
N ILE A 214 -2.14 11.57 30.46
CA ILE A 214 -3.49 10.99 30.45
C ILE A 214 -4.08 10.89 31.87
N ALA A 215 -3.25 10.55 32.87
CA ALA A 215 -3.65 10.46 34.27
C ALA A 215 -4.38 11.71 34.79
N GLU A 216 -3.90 12.89 34.42
CA GLU A 216 -4.48 14.17 34.86
C GLU A 216 -5.85 14.43 34.22
N PHE A 217 -6.13 13.82 33.07
CA PHE A 217 -7.40 13.98 32.34
C PHE A 217 -8.44 12.92 32.71
N VAL A 218 -8.03 11.80 33.34
CA VAL A 218 -8.92 10.70 33.76
C VAL A 218 -10.15 11.15 34.57
N PRO A 219 -10.03 12.04 35.59
CA PRO A 219 -11.21 12.50 36.33
C PRO A 219 -12.26 13.17 35.43
N THR A 220 -11.82 13.96 34.45
CA THR A 220 -12.70 14.60 33.48
C THR A 220 -13.37 13.58 32.57
N LEU A 221 -12.62 12.60 32.03
CA LEU A 221 -13.18 11.53 31.20
C LEU A 221 -14.27 10.73 31.95
N ARG A 222 -14.07 10.49 33.26
CA ARG A 222 -15.05 9.81 34.10
C ARG A 222 -16.36 10.56 34.21
N GLU A 223 -16.34 11.88 34.38
CA GLU A 223 -17.55 12.69 34.41
C GLU A 223 -18.18 12.83 33.01
N VAL A 224 -17.38 12.97 31.96
CA VAL A 224 -17.85 13.02 30.57
C VAL A 224 -18.59 11.73 30.20
N LYS A 225 -18.09 10.57 30.60
CA LYS A 225 -18.77 9.27 30.40
C LYS A 225 -20.15 9.24 31.07
N LYS A 226 -20.30 9.79 32.27
CA LYS A 226 -21.62 9.88 32.96
C LYS A 226 -22.61 10.76 32.22
N MET A 227 -22.12 11.77 31.48
CA MET A 227 -22.94 12.66 30.64
C MET A 227 -23.15 12.10 29.22
N ASN A 228 -22.85 10.82 28.98
CA ASN A 228 -22.88 10.16 27.66
C ASN A 228 -21.99 10.83 26.60
N GLY A 229 -20.95 11.54 27.05
CA GLY A 229 -19.95 12.15 26.17
C GLY A 229 -18.96 11.13 25.58
N ALA A 230 -18.15 11.63 24.67
CA ALA A 230 -17.08 10.89 24.00
C ALA A 230 -15.74 11.63 24.13
N TRP A 231 -14.66 10.93 23.78
CA TRP A 231 -13.33 11.51 23.67
C TRP A 231 -12.97 11.71 22.20
N CYS A 232 -12.43 12.88 21.82
CA CYS A 232 -12.03 13.20 20.46
C CYS A 232 -10.50 13.23 20.30
N TYR A 233 -10.01 12.65 19.19
CA TYR A 233 -8.61 12.59 18.79
C TYR A 233 -8.48 12.73 17.28
N HIS A 234 -7.42 13.37 16.80
CA HIS A 234 -7.10 13.46 15.38
C HIS A 234 -6.07 12.38 15.02
N ALA A 235 -6.33 11.58 14.00
CA ALA A 235 -5.57 10.39 13.65
C ALA A 235 -5.01 10.46 12.22
N TYR A 236 -3.86 11.12 12.07
CA TYR A 236 -3.14 11.25 10.81
C TYR A 236 -1.91 10.33 10.75
N THR A 237 -1.63 9.77 9.58
CA THR A 237 -0.35 9.12 9.24
C THR A 237 0.60 10.12 8.56
N LEU A 238 1.92 9.92 8.71
CA LEU A 238 2.92 10.73 7.99
C LEU A 238 3.28 10.16 6.61
N GLU A 239 3.43 8.83 6.50
CA GLU A 239 4.14 8.17 5.39
C GLU A 239 3.39 6.93 4.85
N TYR A 240 2.06 6.86 5.00
CA TYR A 240 1.25 5.70 4.57
C TYR A 240 1.71 4.34 5.13
N SER A 241 2.37 4.33 6.30
CA SER A 241 2.76 3.08 6.93
C SER A 241 1.53 2.25 7.26
N LYS A 242 1.64 0.95 7.04
CA LYS A 242 0.66 -0.06 7.46
C LYS A 242 1.20 -0.95 8.57
N ASP A 243 2.35 -0.61 9.13
CA ASP A 243 2.92 -1.27 10.31
C ASP A 243 2.31 -0.67 11.58
N PRO A 244 1.53 -1.46 12.36
CA PRO A 244 0.97 -0.98 13.63
C PRO A 244 2.03 -0.49 14.63
N LEU A 245 3.27 -0.99 14.57
CA LEU A 245 4.36 -0.56 15.46
C LEU A 245 4.88 0.84 15.12
N VAL A 246 4.73 1.28 13.88
CA VAL A 246 4.98 2.67 13.46
C VAL A 246 3.76 3.52 13.77
N GLU A 247 2.58 3.06 13.35
CA GLU A 247 1.34 3.86 13.42
C GLU A 247 0.82 4.05 14.85
N GLN A 248 1.25 3.27 15.84
CA GLN A 248 1.02 3.56 17.26
C GLN A 248 1.65 4.89 17.74
N TRP A 249 2.46 5.56 16.91
CA TRP A 249 2.97 6.91 17.17
C TRP A 249 2.24 8.00 16.39
N TYR A 250 1.35 7.60 15.46
CA TYR A 250 0.64 8.47 14.51
C TYR A 250 -0.87 8.15 14.53
N SER A 251 -1.40 7.52 13.47
CA SER A 251 -2.86 7.30 13.29
C SER A 251 -3.47 6.36 14.34
N LEU A 252 -2.68 5.46 14.92
CA LEU A 252 -3.10 4.52 15.97
C LEU A 252 -2.61 4.89 17.38
N ARG A 253 -2.07 6.11 17.57
CA ARG A 253 -1.50 6.54 18.87
C ARG A 253 -2.49 6.53 20.01
N TYR A 254 -3.79 6.67 19.72
CA TYR A 254 -4.86 6.55 20.73
C TYR A 254 -4.82 5.21 21.48
N ARG A 255 -4.28 4.13 20.88
CA ARG A 255 -4.14 2.83 21.55
C ARG A 255 -3.27 2.92 22.81
N LYS A 256 -2.28 3.83 22.82
CA LYS A 256 -1.46 4.08 24.02
C LYS A 256 -2.28 4.71 25.15
N PHE A 257 -3.27 5.54 24.81
CA PHE A 257 -4.16 6.15 25.79
C PHE A 257 -5.07 5.08 26.41
N TYR A 258 -5.67 4.22 25.58
CA TYR A 258 -6.51 3.12 26.07
C TYR A 258 -5.72 2.07 26.83
N ALA A 259 -4.48 1.75 26.44
CA ALA A 259 -3.62 0.87 27.22
C ALA A 259 -3.38 1.41 28.64
N TYR A 260 -3.19 2.73 28.76
CA TYR A 260 -3.11 3.39 30.07
C TYR A 260 -4.43 3.27 30.85
N LEU A 261 -5.59 3.56 30.23
CA LEU A 261 -6.90 3.46 30.88
C LEU A 261 -7.19 2.03 31.34
N GLN A 262 -6.96 1.02 30.51
CA GLN A 262 -7.17 -0.38 30.85
C GLN A 262 -6.36 -0.80 32.08
N SER A 263 -5.14 -0.28 32.21
CA SER A 263 -4.23 -0.64 33.30
C SER A 263 -4.45 0.19 34.57
N ASN A 264 -4.90 1.45 34.47
CA ASN A 264 -4.88 2.41 35.58
C ASN A 264 -6.26 3.04 35.90
N ALA A 265 -7.24 2.93 35.02
CA ALA A 265 -8.56 3.54 35.13
C ALA A 265 -9.61 2.69 34.38
N SER A 266 -9.66 1.39 34.69
CA SER A 266 -10.45 0.40 33.94
C SER A 266 -11.97 0.68 33.95
N ASP A 267 -12.46 1.46 34.92
CA ASP A 267 -13.85 1.90 35.03
C ASP A 267 -14.30 2.83 33.88
N ILE A 268 -13.34 3.41 33.16
CA ILE A 268 -13.57 4.28 32.00
C ILE A 268 -12.83 3.81 30.73
N ALA A 269 -12.27 2.60 30.73
CA ALA A 269 -11.52 2.07 29.58
C ALA A 269 -12.38 1.75 28.34
N ASP A 270 -13.70 1.81 28.49
CA ASP A 270 -14.76 1.66 27.49
C ASP A 270 -15.42 3.01 27.13
N ILE A 271 -14.89 4.15 27.61
CA ILE A 271 -15.39 5.46 27.15
C ILE A 271 -15.31 5.49 25.62
N PRO A 272 -16.37 5.93 24.90
CA PRO A 272 -16.32 5.96 23.45
C PRO A 272 -15.33 7.03 22.98
N MET A 273 -14.57 6.72 21.95
CA MET A 273 -13.74 7.69 21.23
C MET A 273 -14.22 7.85 19.79
N ILE A 274 -14.19 9.09 19.31
CA ILE A 274 -14.39 9.46 17.92
C ILE A 274 -13.07 10.02 17.42
N LEU A 275 -12.58 9.48 16.30
CA LEU A 275 -11.45 10.06 15.61
C LEU A 275 -11.98 11.21 14.75
N SER A 276 -12.08 12.40 15.34
CA SER A 276 -12.83 13.51 14.77
C SER A 276 -12.18 14.14 13.53
N GLU A 277 -10.93 13.82 13.29
CA GLU A 277 -10.24 14.05 12.03
C GLU A 277 -9.26 12.90 11.78
N ALA A 278 -9.09 12.50 10.53
CA ALA A 278 -8.13 11.48 10.15
C ALA A 278 -7.73 11.59 8.69
N GLY A 279 -6.60 10.99 8.35
CA GLY A 279 -6.09 10.95 6.98
C GLY A 279 -4.57 10.97 6.94
N VAL A 280 -4.02 11.73 6.01
CA VAL A 280 -2.58 11.95 5.86
C VAL A 280 -2.32 13.43 6.11
N ASP A 281 -1.39 13.73 7.01
CA ASP A 281 -0.96 15.10 7.31
C ASP A 281 0.52 15.09 7.72
N LYS A 282 1.21 16.21 7.48
CA LYS A 282 2.59 16.44 7.96
C LYS A 282 2.65 17.56 8.98
N THR A 283 2.16 18.74 8.60
CA THR A 283 2.26 19.98 9.38
C THR A 283 1.00 20.85 9.31
N GLY A 284 -0.10 20.34 8.76
CA GLY A 284 -1.37 21.06 8.64
C GLY A 284 -1.42 22.09 7.50
N ASN A 285 -0.58 21.96 6.45
CA ASN A 285 -0.66 22.87 5.31
C ASN A 285 -1.83 22.50 4.36
N PRO A 286 -2.79 23.42 4.11
CA PRO A 286 -3.98 23.12 3.30
C PRO A 286 -3.70 22.63 1.87
N THR A 287 -2.54 22.99 1.31
CA THR A 287 -2.19 22.79 -0.09
C THR A 287 -1.08 21.78 -0.34
N THR A 288 -0.31 21.35 0.66
CA THR A 288 0.86 20.47 0.47
C THR A 288 0.88 19.23 1.36
N ASP A 289 0.06 19.19 2.41
CA ASP A 289 0.23 18.16 3.44
C ASP A 289 -0.84 17.06 3.39
N GLY A 290 -1.95 17.29 2.68
CA GLY A 290 -2.98 16.26 2.52
C GLY A 290 -2.58 15.13 1.59
N TRP A 291 -3.43 14.09 1.58
CA TRP A 291 -3.19 12.85 0.84
C TRP A 291 -2.91 13.06 -0.65
N GLN A 292 -3.53 14.06 -1.28
CA GLN A 292 -3.35 14.33 -2.72
C GLN A 292 -1.95 14.82 -3.09
N GLN A 293 -1.18 15.28 -2.10
CA GLN A 293 0.15 15.88 -2.31
C GLN A 293 1.26 15.02 -1.74
N ARG A 294 0.95 14.20 -0.73
CA ARG A 294 1.91 13.31 -0.08
C ARG A 294 1.95 11.90 -0.67
N GLY A 295 1.01 11.54 -1.53
CA GLY A 295 1.00 10.24 -2.19
C GLY A 295 0.02 10.18 -3.36
N SER A 296 -0.06 9.01 -3.98
CA SER A 296 -1.05 8.74 -5.02
C SER A 296 -2.41 8.42 -4.42
N LYS A 297 -3.46 8.60 -5.22
CA LYS A 297 -4.83 8.14 -4.91
C LYS A 297 -4.85 6.67 -4.47
N ALA A 298 -4.17 5.80 -5.20
CA ALA A 298 -4.15 4.36 -4.90
C ALA A 298 -3.47 4.06 -3.54
N GLN A 299 -2.39 4.77 -3.19
CA GLN A 299 -1.75 4.63 -1.87
C GLN A 299 -2.69 5.04 -0.74
N TYR A 300 -3.46 6.11 -0.93
CA TYR A 300 -4.41 6.54 0.09
C TYR A 300 -5.58 5.57 0.23
N GLU A 301 -6.14 5.07 -0.87
CA GLU A 301 -7.20 4.06 -0.84
C GLU A 301 -6.73 2.75 -0.18
N ASP A 302 -5.53 2.27 -0.50
CA ASP A 302 -4.93 1.09 0.14
C ASP A 302 -4.70 1.31 1.65
N TRP A 303 -4.18 2.47 2.04
CA TRP A 303 -4.01 2.81 3.45
C TRP A 303 -5.35 2.90 4.18
N LEU A 304 -6.40 3.48 3.57
CA LEU A 304 -7.74 3.55 4.16
C LEU A 304 -8.36 2.16 4.38
N ASN A 305 -8.14 1.22 3.47
CA ASN A 305 -8.56 -0.19 3.66
C ASN A 305 -7.93 -0.79 4.92
N TRP A 306 -6.62 -0.63 5.06
CA TRP A 306 -5.88 -1.10 6.23
C TRP A 306 -6.32 -0.39 7.51
N PHE A 307 -6.41 0.94 7.47
CA PHE A 307 -6.76 1.76 8.62
C PHE A 307 -8.16 1.42 9.13
N ASP A 308 -9.16 1.30 8.27
CA ASP A 308 -10.50 0.84 8.65
C ASP A 308 -10.49 -0.55 9.29
N SER A 309 -9.65 -1.47 8.79
CA SER A 309 -9.49 -2.81 9.35
C SER A 309 -8.88 -2.78 10.76
N GLU A 310 -7.97 -1.85 11.03
CA GLU A 310 -7.39 -1.61 12.36
C GLU A 310 -8.43 -1.00 13.31
N LEU A 311 -9.16 0.03 12.87
CA LEU A 311 -10.20 0.67 13.68
C LEU A 311 -11.30 -0.32 14.09
N LYS A 312 -11.62 -1.29 13.23
CA LYS A 312 -12.62 -2.34 13.52
C LYS A 312 -12.20 -3.28 14.66
N LYS A 313 -10.90 -3.39 14.95
CA LYS A 313 -10.38 -4.18 16.09
C LYS A 313 -10.60 -3.48 17.44
N ASP A 314 -10.81 -2.17 17.40
CA ASP A 314 -10.88 -1.32 18.58
C ASP A 314 -12.33 -0.97 18.92
N SER A 315 -12.96 -1.82 19.75
CA SER A 315 -14.40 -1.70 20.08
C SER A 315 -14.81 -0.35 20.69
N TYR A 316 -13.88 0.35 21.35
CA TYR A 316 -14.09 1.67 21.94
C TYR A 316 -14.09 2.82 20.92
N ILE A 317 -13.64 2.59 19.67
CA ILE A 317 -13.74 3.57 18.59
C ILE A 317 -15.14 3.52 18.00
N LEU A 318 -15.92 4.60 18.12
CA LEU A 318 -17.24 4.68 17.47
C LEU A 318 -17.12 4.76 15.95
N GLY A 319 -16.18 5.58 15.48
CA GLY A 319 -15.82 5.77 14.08
C GLY A 319 -14.81 6.91 13.92
N THR A 320 -14.48 7.22 12.68
CA THR A 320 -13.57 8.28 12.27
C THR A 320 -14.22 9.17 11.23
N THR A 321 -13.82 10.44 11.17
CA THR A 321 -14.23 11.36 10.10
C THR A 321 -13.01 11.84 9.33
N LEU A 322 -12.89 11.39 8.08
CA LEU A 322 -11.79 11.76 7.20
C LEU A 322 -11.84 13.26 6.88
N PHE A 323 -10.68 13.92 6.98
CA PHE A 323 -10.51 15.34 6.67
C PHE A 323 -10.05 15.47 5.20
N GLN A 324 -10.79 16.12 4.30
CA GLN A 324 -12.12 16.74 4.43
C GLN A 324 -12.89 16.67 3.11
N ILE A 325 -14.20 16.94 3.11
CA ILE A 325 -14.98 17.09 1.87
C ILE A 325 -15.79 18.39 1.81
N GLY A 326 -15.91 18.94 0.60
CA GLY A 326 -16.77 20.08 0.30
C GLY A 326 -16.13 21.45 0.51
N ASP A 327 -14.82 21.51 0.82
CA ASP A 327 -14.04 22.74 0.91
C ASP A 327 -12.90 22.80 -0.13
N THR A 328 -12.62 24.00 -0.62
CA THR A 328 -11.57 24.26 -1.62
C THR A 328 -10.29 24.85 -1.04
N HIS A 329 -10.31 25.37 0.19
CA HIS A 329 -9.12 25.92 0.84
C HIS A 329 -8.16 24.79 1.26
N TRP A 330 -8.72 23.71 1.83
CA TRP A 330 -8.01 22.47 2.19
C TRP A 330 -7.94 21.50 1.00
N SER A 331 -7.47 22.00 -0.15
CA SER A 331 -7.53 21.26 -1.42
C SER A 331 -6.75 19.96 -1.42
N SER A 332 -5.60 19.90 -0.73
CA SER A 332 -4.78 18.69 -0.65
C SER A 332 -5.44 17.54 0.14
N PHE A 333 -6.42 17.87 0.97
CA PHE A 333 -7.18 16.93 1.81
C PHE A 333 -8.53 16.54 1.20
N ASN A 334 -8.95 17.20 0.10
CA ASN A 334 -10.29 17.05 -0.45
C ASN A 334 -10.60 15.59 -0.84
N LEU A 335 -11.70 15.03 -0.35
CA LEU A 335 -12.11 13.64 -0.59
C LEU A 335 -12.98 13.48 -1.86
N GLU A 336 -13.39 14.57 -2.53
CA GLU A 336 -14.17 14.49 -3.78
C GLU A 336 -13.59 13.51 -4.81
N PRO A 337 -12.27 13.49 -5.10
CA PRO A 337 -11.70 12.58 -6.10
C PRO A 337 -11.77 11.08 -5.74
N ILE A 338 -12.05 10.75 -4.48
CA ILE A 338 -12.18 9.38 -3.96
C ILE A 338 -13.58 9.08 -3.43
N ALA A 339 -14.56 9.95 -3.67
CA ALA A 339 -15.90 9.79 -3.11
C ALA A 339 -16.57 8.49 -3.55
N ASP A 340 -16.41 8.07 -4.81
CA ASP A 340 -16.96 6.81 -5.31
C ASP A 340 -16.30 5.57 -4.68
N TYR A 341 -14.99 5.64 -4.39
CA TYR A 341 -14.30 4.61 -3.62
C TYR A 341 -14.85 4.54 -2.19
N LEU A 342 -15.00 5.69 -1.50
CA LEU A 342 -15.55 5.73 -0.15
C LEU A 342 -16.99 5.22 -0.10
N VAL A 343 -17.80 5.50 -1.12
CA VAL A 343 -19.17 4.95 -1.26
C VAL A 343 -19.13 3.43 -1.34
N ALA A 344 -18.25 2.85 -2.17
CA ALA A 344 -18.11 1.41 -2.29
C ALA A 344 -17.58 0.77 -1.00
N HIS A 345 -16.61 1.40 -0.34
CA HIS A 345 -15.98 0.90 0.88
C HIS A 345 -16.89 1.01 2.10
N ILE A 346 -17.48 2.19 2.34
CA ILE A 346 -18.38 2.46 3.48
C ILE A 346 -19.72 1.80 3.25
N GLY A 347 -20.28 1.86 2.04
CA GLY A 347 -21.46 1.06 1.69
C GLY A 347 -21.21 -0.45 1.82
N GLY A 348 -19.96 -0.84 2.09
CA GLY A 348 -19.54 -2.17 2.46
C GLY A 348 -19.74 -3.14 1.32
N GLN A 349 -19.32 -2.78 0.11
CA GLN A 349 -19.85 -3.38 -1.11
C GLN A 349 -21.32 -3.76 -0.87
N LEU A 350 -22.20 -2.78 -0.99
CA LEU A 350 -23.27 -3.00 -1.94
C LEU A 350 -22.57 -3.44 -3.23
N ILE A 351 -22.26 -4.75 -3.34
CA ILE A 351 -22.57 -5.51 -4.53
C ILE A 351 -23.88 -4.86 -4.94
N SER A 352 -23.85 -4.16 -6.05
CA SER A 352 -25.08 -3.80 -6.70
C SER A 352 -25.81 -5.13 -6.88
N VAL A 353 -26.66 -5.46 -5.90
CA VAL A 353 -27.98 -5.99 -6.16
C VAL A 353 -28.67 -4.83 -6.88
N THR A 354 -28.20 -4.59 -8.11
CA THR A 354 -29.03 -4.33 -9.25
C THR A 354 -30.28 -5.15 -8.95
N PRO A 355 -31.47 -4.54 -8.74
CA PRO A 355 -32.69 -5.32 -8.51
C PRO A 355 -32.61 -6.44 -9.51
N PRO A 356 -32.57 -7.72 -9.06
CA PRO A 356 -31.88 -8.80 -9.75
C PRO A 356 -32.11 -8.50 -11.19
N LEU A 357 -31.04 -8.14 -11.92
CA LEU A 357 -31.18 -8.24 -13.34
C LEU A 357 -31.72 -9.65 -13.44
N THR A 358 -32.94 -9.76 -13.93
CA THR A 358 -33.38 -10.93 -14.63
C THR A 358 -32.48 -11.03 -15.87
N VAL A 359 -31.16 -11.02 -15.72
CA VAL A 359 -30.36 -12.20 -15.99
C VAL A 359 -31.00 -13.29 -15.14
N THR A 360 -32.13 -13.82 -15.65
CA THR A 360 -32.22 -15.27 -15.74
C THR A 360 -30.80 -15.74 -15.97
N PRO A 361 -30.15 -16.46 -15.03
CA PRO A 361 -28.89 -17.09 -15.35
C PRO A 361 -29.14 -17.72 -16.72
N PRO A 362 -28.35 -17.39 -17.76
CA PRO A 362 -28.48 -18.16 -18.97
C PRO A 362 -28.46 -19.61 -18.48
N PRO A 363 -29.42 -20.45 -18.86
CA PRO A 363 -29.35 -21.86 -18.53
C PRO A 363 -28.02 -22.36 -19.09
N GLY A 364 -26.99 -22.41 -18.24
CA GLY A 364 -25.57 -22.42 -18.63
C GLY A 364 -24.76 -21.38 -17.85
N GLY A 365 -24.07 -21.80 -16.79
CA GLY A 365 -23.21 -20.93 -15.96
C GLY A 365 -22.20 -20.09 -16.75
N ASN A 366 -21.68 -19.02 -16.12
CA ASN A 366 -20.69 -18.14 -16.77
C ASN A 366 -19.54 -18.98 -17.34
N GLN A 367 -19.22 -18.75 -18.62
CA GLN A 367 -18.13 -19.48 -19.26
C GLN A 367 -16.80 -19.01 -18.70
N LEU A 368 -15.91 -19.96 -18.42
CA LEU A 368 -14.51 -19.65 -18.15
C LEU A 368 -13.88 -18.95 -19.36
N SER A 369 -12.94 -18.05 -19.08
CA SER A 369 -12.09 -17.41 -20.08
C SER A 369 -11.43 -18.42 -21.01
N LYS A 370 -11.24 -18.08 -22.28
CA LYS A 370 -10.44 -18.90 -23.20
C LYS A 370 -8.94 -18.74 -22.96
N SER A 371 -8.55 -17.65 -22.34
CA SER A 371 -7.18 -17.41 -21.90
C SER A 371 -6.69 -18.54 -20.99
N LYS A 372 -5.41 -18.88 -21.13
CA LYS A 372 -4.66 -19.75 -20.23
C LYS A 372 -4.04 -18.98 -19.07
N LEU A 373 -4.12 -17.66 -19.08
CA LEU A 373 -3.71 -16.84 -17.95
C LEU A 373 -4.69 -16.99 -16.78
N GLY A 374 -4.12 -16.99 -15.60
CA GLY A 374 -4.77 -17.10 -14.31
C GLY A 374 -3.94 -16.35 -13.28
N VAL A 375 -4.31 -16.47 -12.01
CA VAL A 375 -3.73 -15.63 -10.96
C VAL A 375 -3.38 -16.41 -9.70
N PHE A 376 -2.25 -16.07 -9.09
CA PHE A 376 -1.87 -16.53 -7.76
C PHE A 376 -2.19 -15.46 -6.72
N ILE A 377 -3.19 -15.74 -5.89
CA ILE A 377 -3.77 -14.84 -4.90
C ILE A 377 -3.17 -15.13 -3.53
N VAL A 378 -2.45 -14.15 -2.97
CA VAL A 378 -1.88 -14.25 -1.63
C VAL A 378 -2.74 -13.58 -0.57
N ASN A 379 -3.60 -12.65 -0.97
CA ASN A 379 -4.63 -12.05 -0.11
C ASN A 379 -5.83 -11.60 -0.95
N SER A 380 -6.99 -11.43 -0.31
CA SER A 380 -8.17 -10.85 -0.98
C SER A 380 -7.97 -9.35 -1.17
N SER A 381 -8.15 -8.88 -2.39
CA SER A 381 -8.07 -7.47 -2.79
C SER A 381 -9.12 -7.13 -3.85
N ALA A 382 -9.29 -5.85 -4.16
CA ALA A 382 -10.19 -5.42 -5.23
C ALA A 382 -9.76 -5.99 -6.59
N GLY A 383 -8.47 -5.91 -6.94
CA GLY A 383 -7.97 -6.49 -8.19
C GLY A 383 -8.15 -8.01 -8.26
N ALA A 384 -7.95 -8.73 -7.14
CA ALA A 384 -8.21 -10.17 -7.09
C ALA A 384 -9.68 -10.49 -7.34
N GLN A 385 -10.62 -9.71 -6.77
CA GLN A 385 -12.05 -9.86 -7.01
C GLN A 385 -12.40 -9.61 -8.48
N GLU A 386 -11.87 -8.56 -9.09
CA GLU A 386 -12.11 -8.24 -10.50
C GLU A 386 -11.64 -9.34 -11.44
N ILE A 387 -10.43 -9.87 -11.22
CA ILE A 387 -9.89 -10.99 -11.99
C ILE A 387 -10.76 -12.23 -11.79
N ILE A 388 -11.15 -12.56 -10.56
CA ILE A 388 -11.99 -13.73 -10.26
C ILE A 388 -13.35 -13.63 -10.97
N GLN A 389 -13.97 -12.46 -10.97
CA GLN A 389 -15.21 -12.18 -11.70
C GLN A 389 -15.06 -12.25 -13.22
N ALA A 390 -13.83 -12.19 -13.74
CA ALA A 390 -13.55 -12.37 -15.17
C ALA A 390 -13.43 -13.85 -15.58
N GLY A 391 -13.42 -14.78 -14.62
CA GLY A 391 -13.46 -16.22 -14.87
C GLY A 391 -12.16 -16.82 -15.41
N PRO A 392 -10.98 -16.57 -14.82
CA PRO A 392 -9.75 -17.25 -15.20
C PRO A 392 -9.93 -18.76 -15.10
N ARG A 393 -9.24 -19.54 -15.95
CA ARG A 393 -9.36 -21.01 -15.94
C ARG A 393 -8.76 -21.65 -14.70
N VAL A 394 -7.71 -21.03 -14.17
CA VAL A 394 -6.93 -21.53 -13.04
C VAL A 394 -6.67 -20.39 -12.08
N ILE A 395 -6.85 -20.65 -10.78
CA ILE A 395 -6.39 -19.78 -9.71
C ILE A 395 -5.55 -20.59 -8.72
N LYS A 396 -4.51 -19.97 -8.16
CA LYS A 396 -3.73 -20.49 -7.03
C LYS A 396 -4.02 -19.61 -5.83
N VAL A 397 -4.19 -20.19 -4.65
CA VAL A 397 -4.47 -19.45 -3.41
C VAL A 397 -3.52 -19.88 -2.30
N MET A 398 -2.95 -18.91 -1.58
CA MET A 398 -2.05 -19.17 -0.45
C MET A 398 -2.80 -19.13 0.88
N ASP A 399 -2.68 -20.18 1.69
CA ASP A 399 -3.22 -20.23 3.05
C ASP A 399 -4.70 -19.80 3.19
N PRO A 400 -5.64 -20.25 2.33
CA PRO A 400 -7.05 -19.83 2.42
C PRO A 400 -7.69 -20.20 3.78
N HIS A 401 -7.15 -21.19 4.49
CA HIS A 401 -7.58 -21.59 5.83
C HIS A 401 -7.27 -20.53 6.92
N LYS A 402 -6.31 -19.62 6.69
CA LYS A 402 -5.96 -18.54 7.64
C LYS A 402 -6.67 -17.23 7.32
N ILE A 403 -7.16 -17.06 6.10
CA ILE A 403 -7.66 -15.78 5.58
C ILE A 403 -9.13 -15.95 5.15
N PRO A 404 -10.11 -15.65 6.02
CA PRO A 404 -11.54 -15.85 5.73
C PRO A 404 -12.01 -15.17 4.44
N SER A 405 -11.51 -13.98 4.13
CA SER A 405 -11.84 -13.25 2.90
C SER A 405 -11.32 -13.95 1.65
N LEU A 406 -10.14 -14.57 1.70
CA LEU A 406 -9.60 -15.35 0.59
C LEU A 406 -10.38 -16.64 0.38
N MET A 407 -10.81 -17.32 1.46
CA MET A 407 -11.70 -18.46 1.33
C MET A 407 -13.06 -18.05 0.75
N GLN A 408 -13.59 -16.88 1.13
CA GLN A 408 -14.80 -16.35 0.51
C GLN A 408 -14.62 -16.12 -0.99
N LEU A 409 -13.48 -15.56 -1.41
CA LEU A 409 -13.16 -15.36 -2.82
C LEU A 409 -13.14 -16.69 -3.62
N VAL A 410 -12.64 -17.77 -3.02
CA VAL A 410 -12.70 -19.12 -3.62
C VAL A 410 -14.14 -19.62 -3.77
N ARG A 411 -14.99 -19.39 -2.76
CA ARG A 411 -16.43 -19.75 -2.84
C ARG A 411 -17.12 -18.97 -3.95
N ASP A 412 -16.85 -17.68 -4.07
CA ASP A 412 -17.42 -16.82 -5.10
C ASP A 412 -16.97 -17.28 -6.49
N TYR A 413 -15.68 -17.54 -6.68
CA TYR A 413 -15.13 -18.10 -7.91
C TYR A 413 -15.81 -19.41 -8.31
N LYS A 414 -15.93 -20.37 -7.37
CA LYS A 414 -16.56 -21.66 -7.63
C LYS A 414 -18.05 -21.57 -7.87
N THR A 415 -18.72 -20.59 -7.29
CA THR A 415 -20.14 -20.31 -7.53
C THR A 415 -20.34 -19.80 -8.96
N LEU A 416 -19.50 -18.86 -9.40
CA LEU A 416 -19.56 -18.30 -10.76
C LEU A 416 -19.08 -19.29 -11.82
N TYR A 417 -18.03 -20.05 -11.49
CA TYR A 417 -17.32 -20.94 -12.41
C TYR A 417 -17.09 -22.32 -11.76
N PRO A 418 -18.12 -23.18 -11.66
CA PRO A 418 -17.98 -24.49 -11.03
C PRO A 418 -16.89 -25.38 -11.65
N GLY A 419 -16.63 -25.21 -12.96
CA GLY A 419 -15.58 -25.92 -13.70
C GLY A 419 -14.18 -25.29 -13.61
N GLY A 420 -14.03 -24.13 -12.97
CA GLY A 420 -12.75 -23.45 -12.79
C GLY A 420 -11.80 -24.27 -11.92
N THR A 421 -10.49 -24.18 -12.14
CA THR A 421 -9.50 -24.94 -11.37
C THR A 421 -8.95 -24.11 -10.21
N VAL A 422 -8.99 -24.66 -8.99
CA VAL A 422 -8.40 -24.05 -7.80
C VAL A 422 -7.25 -24.91 -7.28
N LEU A 423 -6.06 -24.34 -7.24
CA LEU A 423 -4.88 -24.92 -6.63
C LEU A 423 -4.67 -24.26 -5.25
N MET A 424 -4.69 -25.06 -4.19
CA MET A 424 -4.34 -24.60 -2.85
C MET A 424 -2.85 -24.77 -2.59
N ARG A 425 -2.22 -23.74 -2.04
CA ARG A 425 -0.87 -23.82 -1.46
C ARG A 425 -0.92 -23.51 0.03
N VAL A 426 -0.19 -24.30 0.81
CA VAL A 426 0.08 -24.01 2.22
C VAL A 426 1.49 -23.44 2.32
N TYR A 427 1.65 -22.28 2.94
CA TYR A 427 2.98 -21.70 3.14
C TYR A 427 3.73 -22.50 4.22
N VAL A 428 4.90 -23.01 3.86
CA VAL A 428 5.82 -23.69 4.77
C VAL A 428 7.14 -22.91 4.80
N PRO A 429 7.59 -22.42 5.97
CA PRO A 429 8.84 -21.66 6.05
C PRO A 429 10.06 -22.46 5.56
N GLN A 430 10.99 -21.79 4.91
CA GLN A 430 12.27 -22.37 4.47
C GLN A 430 13.14 -22.88 5.63
N SER A 431 12.85 -22.50 6.87
CA SER A 431 13.54 -23.07 8.05
C SER A 431 13.19 -24.54 8.30
N VAL A 432 12.10 -25.05 7.73
CA VAL A 432 11.74 -26.47 7.78
C VAL A 432 12.58 -27.20 6.75
N GLN A 433 13.42 -28.13 7.22
CA GLN A 433 14.42 -28.82 6.40
C GLN A 433 14.40 -30.32 6.67
N TYR A 434 14.39 -31.13 5.61
CA TYR A 434 14.49 -32.60 5.70
C TYR A 434 15.83 -33.08 5.10
N PRO A 435 16.72 -33.70 5.89
CA PRO A 435 18.00 -34.21 5.39
C PRO A 435 17.85 -35.52 4.62
N GLN A 436 18.76 -35.82 3.67
CA GLN A 436 18.78 -37.11 2.92
C GLN A 436 18.79 -38.34 3.81
N THR A 437 19.38 -38.20 4.99
CA THR A 437 19.51 -39.29 5.96
C THR A 437 18.16 -39.71 6.54
N THR A 438 17.13 -38.87 6.41
CA THR A 438 15.75 -39.25 6.74
C THR A 438 15.18 -40.09 5.61
N LEU A 439 14.50 -41.19 5.93
CA LEU A 439 13.82 -41.97 4.90
C LEU A 439 12.79 -41.09 4.18
N PRO A 440 12.76 -41.07 2.83
CA PRO A 440 11.93 -40.12 2.08
C PRO A 440 10.44 -40.24 2.40
N ALA A 441 9.96 -41.46 2.69
CA ALA A 441 8.57 -41.68 3.11
C ALA A 441 8.27 -41.08 4.49
N GLU A 442 9.18 -41.23 5.46
CA GLU A 442 9.03 -40.65 6.80
C GLU A 442 9.08 -39.12 6.77
N ALA A 443 9.96 -38.54 5.95
CA ALA A 443 10.01 -37.11 5.70
C ALA A 443 8.69 -36.59 5.10
N ALA A 444 8.13 -37.32 4.13
CA ALA A 444 6.85 -36.97 3.51
C ALA A 444 5.67 -37.04 4.48
N ASP A 445 5.64 -38.08 5.34
CA ASP A 445 4.63 -38.23 6.38
C ASP A 445 4.73 -37.08 7.41
N SER A 446 5.95 -36.78 7.87
CA SER A 446 6.19 -35.66 8.79
C SER A 446 5.82 -34.31 8.19
N PHE A 447 6.18 -34.06 6.92
CA PHE A 447 5.82 -32.82 6.22
C PHE A 447 4.30 -32.69 6.11
N PHE A 448 3.62 -33.77 5.70
CA PHE A 448 2.18 -33.79 5.60
C PHE A 448 1.51 -33.54 6.95
N ASP A 449 1.89 -34.29 7.99
CA ASP A 449 1.25 -34.24 9.31
C ASP A 449 1.50 -32.92 10.03
N THR A 450 2.68 -32.34 9.86
CA THR A 450 3.08 -31.10 10.55
C THR A 450 2.56 -29.86 9.83
N HIS A 451 2.56 -29.84 8.50
CA HIS A 451 2.32 -28.60 7.75
C HIS A 451 1.03 -28.62 6.94
N LEU A 452 0.72 -29.70 6.23
CA LEU A 452 -0.46 -29.74 5.36
C LEU A 452 -1.73 -30.13 6.11
N SER A 453 -1.67 -31.17 6.94
CA SER A 453 -2.83 -31.72 7.66
C SER A 453 -3.52 -30.68 8.56
N PRO A 454 -2.83 -29.84 9.35
CA PRO A 454 -3.49 -28.83 10.17
C PRO A 454 -4.24 -27.80 9.32
N ALA A 455 -3.64 -27.35 8.21
CA ALA A 455 -4.25 -26.41 7.28
C ALA A 455 -5.50 -26.99 6.61
N ILE A 456 -5.44 -28.26 6.20
CA ILE A 456 -6.56 -29.00 5.63
C ILE A 456 -7.69 -29.15 6.66
N ASN A 457 -7.36 -29.51 7.89
CA ASN A 457 -8.35 -29.77 8.95
C ASN A 457 -9.02 -28.48 9.46
N ALA A 458 -8.39 -27.32 9.26
CA ALA A 458 -8.99 -26.02 9.54
C ALA A 458 -10.08 -25.63 8.52
N LEU A 459 -10.13 -26.26 7.34
CA LEU A 459 -11.16 -26.04 6.34
C LEU A 459 -12.41 -26.88 6.62
N SER A 460 -13.58 -26.30 6.38
CA SER A 460 -14.83 -27.06 6.38
C SER A 460 -14.84 -28.12 5.28
N GLU A 461 -15.64 -29.19 5.42
CA GLU A 461 -15.76 -30.21 4.36
C GLU A 461 -16.23 -29.61 3.03
N SER A 462 -17.16 -28.63 3.07
CA SER A 462 -17.60 -27.90 1.88
C SER A 462 -16.46 -27.11 1.24
N ASP A 463 -15.63 -26.42 2.02
CA ASP A 463 -14.53 -25.62 1.49
C ASP A 463 -13.42 -26.50 0.89
N ARG A 464 -13.13 -27.65 1.50
CA ARG A 464 -12.16 -28.62 0.94
C ARG A 464 -12.56 -29.09 -0.45
N LYS A 465 -13.86 -29.31 -0.69
CA LYS A 465 -14.39 -29.73 -2.00
C LYS A 465 -14.25 -28.65 -3.09
N LEU A 466 -14.02 -27.39 -2.70
CA LEU A 466 -13.77 -26.30 -3.65
C LEU A 466 -12.34 -26.31 -4.18
N MET A 467 -11.40 -26.98 -3.52
CA MET A 467 -10.02 -27.09 -3.95
C MET A 467 -9.86 -28.30 -4.88
N ASN A 468 -9.32 -28.10 -6.07
CA ASN A 468 -9.10 -29.20 -7.01
C ASN A 468 -7.79 -29.92 -6.72
N TYR A 469 -6.74 -29.15 -6.44
CA TYR A 469 -5.38 -29.63 -6.25
C TYR A 469 -4.76 -29.03 -4.99
N LEU A 470 -3.86 -29.78 -4.37
CA LEU A 470 -3.06 -29.32 -3.23
C LEU A 470 -1.57 -29.44 -3.56
N GLY A 471 -0.86 -28.31 -3.44
CA GLY A 471 0.60 -28.24 -3.51
C GLY A 471 1.26 -28.82 -2.26
N GLY A 472 2.45 -29.40 -2.46
CA GLY A 472 3.35 -29.84 -1.40
C GLY A 472 4.39 -28.77 -1.08
N THR A 473 5.67 -29.15 -1.13
CA THR A 473 6.79 -28.20 -1.01
C THR A 473 6.81 -27.24 -2.21
N ASN A 474 7.19 -25.99 -1.97
CA ASN A 474 7.52 -25.07 -3.06
C ASN A 474 8.94 -25.37 -3.51
N TYR A 475 9.11 -25.93 -4.70
CA TYR A 475 10.39 -26.45 -5.17
C TYR A 475 11.06 -27.35 -4.10
N ILE A 476 12.34 -27.10 -3.85
CA ILE A 476 13.18 -27.80 -2.87
C ILE A 476 13.42 -26.97 -1.61
N GLU A 477 12.63 -25.92 -1.39
CA GLU A 477 12.79 -24.98 -0.27
C GLU A 477 12.85 -25.65 1.11
N ASN A 478 12.31 -26.86 1.23
CA ASN A 478 12.28 -27.62 2.48
C ASN A 478 13.28 -28.78 2.54
N PHE A 479 14.29 -28.79 1.69
CA PHE A 479 15.37 -29.77 1.71
C PHE A 479 16.71 -29.06 1.74
N MET A 480 17.69 -29.64 2.44
CA MET A 480 18.93 -28.94 2.83
C MET A 480 19.80 -28.50 1.64
N TRP A 481 19.42 -28.91 0.43
CA TRP A 481 20.14 -28.61 -0.79
C TRP A 481 19.44 -27.45 -1.50
N ASN A 482 20.14 -26.34 -1.66
CA ASN A 482 19.66 -25.22 -2.47
C ASN A 482 19.57 -25.57 -3.96
N LYS A 483 20.04 -26.75 -4.38
CA LYS A 483 19.88 -27.34 -5.70
C LYS A 483 19.94 -28.86 -5.59
N ILE A 484 19.03 -29.57 -6.25
CA ILE A 484 19.16 -31.02 -6.44
C ILE A 484 20.13 -31.23 -7.61
N THR A 485 21.25 -31.92 -7.36
CA THR A 485 22.35 -32.03 -8.33
C THR A 485 22.79 -33.45 -8.63
N THR A 486 22.35 -34.43 -7.85
CA THR A 486 22.73 -35.83 -8.01
C THR A 486 21.53 -36.73 -8.26
N ASP A 487 21.75 -37.86 -8.93
CA ASP A 487 20.73 -38.89 -9.15
C ASP A 487 20.17 -39.44 -7.83
N GLU A 488 20.99 -39.53 -6.78
CA GLU A 488 20.58 -39.99 -5.46
C GLU A 488 19.61 -39.00 -4.80
N GLU A 489 19.91 -37.70 -4.84
CA GLU A 489 19.01 -36.64 -4.34
C GLU A 489 17.69 -36.62 -5.14
N LEU A 490 17.74 -36.75 -6.47
CA LEU A 490 16.54 -36.83 -7.31
C LEU A 490 15.70 -38.06 -6.99
N THR A 491 16.34 -39.22 -6.82
CA THR A 491 15.66 -40.47 -6.46
C THR A 491 15.01 -40.36 -5.08
N TRP A 492 15.72 -39.77 -4.12
CA TRP A 492 15.18 -39.50 -2.79
C TRP A 492 13.95 -38.57 -2.88
N PHE A 493 14.06 -37.47 -3.61
CA PHE A 493 12.97 -36.50 -3.79
C PHE A 493 11.76 -37.11 -4.51
N SER A 494 12.01 -37.97 -5.51
CA SER A 494 10.98 -38.76 -6.20
C SER A 494 10.22 -39.67 -5.23
N ASN A 495 10.93 -40.40 -4.38
CA ASN A 495 10.33 -41.27 -3.36
C ASN A 495 9.55 -40.48 -2.29
N PHE A 496 10.06 -39.30 -1.89
CA PHE A 496 9.34 -38.39 -0.98
C PHE A 496 8.00 -37.98 -1.59
N TRP A 497 8.00 -37.58 -2.86
CA TRP A 497 6.78 -37.16 -3.55
C TRP A 497 5.79 -38.31 -3.81
N ILE A 498 6.26 -39.53 -4.04
CA ILE A 498 5.37 -40.71 -4.14
C ILE A 498 4.54 -40.87 -2.86
N GLN A 499 5.19 -40.75 -1.71
CA GLN A 499 4.52 -40.86 -0.41
C GLN A 499 3.63 -39.63 -0.16
N LEU A 500 4.15 -38.41 -0.36
CA LEU A 500 3.39 -37.18 -0.13
C LEU A 500 2.13 -37.12 -1.00
N ALA A 501 2.23 -37.49 -2.29
CA ALA A 501 1.09 -37.54 -3.19
C ALA A 501 0.02 -38.54 -2.72
N THR A 502 0.44 -39.66 -2.14
CA THR A 502 -0.46 -40.66 -1.53
C THR A 502 -1.18 -40.09 -0.30
N ARG A 503 -0.46 -39.36 0.57
CA ARG A 503 -1.05 -38.68 1.75
C ARG A 503 -2.04 -37.58 1.33
N ILE A 504 -1.68 -36.75 0.36
CA ILE A 504 -2.56 -35.72 -0.21
C ILE A 504 -3.85 -36.34 -0.78
N LYS A 505 -3.73 -37.47 -1.50
CA LYS A 505 -4.89 -38.20 -2.00
C LYS A 505 -5.77 -38.75 -0.89
N ALA A 506 -5.18 -39.34 0.15
CA ALA A 506 -5.89 -39.87 1.30
C ALA A 506 -6.68 -38.77 2.04
N ALA A 507 -6.20 -37.53 2.01
CA ALA A 507 -6.88 -36.37 2.59
C ALA A 507 -8.00 -35.78 1.71
N GLY A 508 -8.28 -36.38 0.54
CA GLY A 508 -9.36 -35.98 -0.34
C GLY A 508 -8.98 -34.99 -1.45
N PHE A 509 -7.70 -34.68 -1.63
CA PHE A 509 -7.21 -33.75 -2.66
C PHE A 509 -6.56 -34.51 -3.82
N LYS A 510 -6.43 -33.86 -4.98
CA LYS A 510 -5.54 -34.36 -6.04
C LYS A 510 -4.13 -33.77 -5.84
N PRO A 511 -3.07 -34.57 -5.93
CA PRO A 511 -1.72 -34.06 -5.73
C PRO A 511 -1.28 -33.12 -6.85
N ASN A 512 -0.62 -32.03 -6.48
CA ASN A 512 0.13 -31.18 -7.38
C ASN A 512 1.63 -31.43 -7.19
N PHE A 513 2.26 -32.12 -8.13
CA PHE A 513 3.70 -32.41 -8.10
C PHE A 513 4.49 -31.31 -8.81
N GLY A 514 5.67 -30.96 -8.30
CA GLY A 514 6.70 -30.32 -9.09
C GLY A 514 6.60 -28.81 -9.26
N GLU A 515 6.26 -28.03 -8.22
CA GLU A 515 6.42 -26.57 -8.20
C GLU A 515 7.91 -26.14 -8.33
N PHE A 516 8.61 -26.59 -9.37
CA PHE A 516 10.02 -26.39 -9.58
C PHE A 516 10.28 -24.98 -10.10
N TYR A 517 11.27 -24.33 -9.51
CA TYR A 517 11.73 -23.01 -9.94
C TYR A 517 12.28 -23.07 -11.38
N VAL A 518 12.24 -21.93 -12.09
CA VAL A 518 12.85 -21.83 -13.42
C VAL A 518 14.36 -22.09 -13.31
N ASP A 519 14.91 -22.97 -14.14
CA ASP A 519 16.30 -23.48 -14.02
C ASP A 519 16.56 -24.45 -12.84
N GLY A 520 15.53 -24.82 -12.09
CA GLY A 520 15.65 -25.73 -10.95
C GLY A 520 15.82 -27.21 -11.34
N ILE A 521 15.31 -27.61 -12.50
CA ILE A 521 15.51 -28.92 -13.14
C ILE A 521 15.52 -28.75 -14.66
N GLY A 522 16.30 -29.59 -15.35
CA GLY A 522 16.30 -29.75 -16.80
C GLY A 522 15.71 -31.10 -17.21
N THR A 523 15.85 -31.45 -18.50
CA THR A 523 15.37 -32.75 -19.01
C THR A 523 16.23 -33.93 -18.57
N SER A 524 17.50 -33.71 -18.23
CA SER A 524 18.41 -34.76 -17.75
C SER A 524 17.99 -35.33 -16.40
N GLU A 525 17.37 -34.51 -15.55
CA GLU A 525 16.95 -34.91 -14.22
C GLU A 525 15.59 -35.66 -14.22
N LEU A 526 14.86 -35.63 -15.34
CA LEU A 526 13.50 -36.16 -15.40
C LEU A 526 13.42 -37.68 -15.29
N ASP A 527 14.44 -38.43 -15.71
CA ASP A 527 14.47 -39.90 -15.60
C ASP A 527 14.23 -40.34 -14.15
N ASN A 528 14.91 -39.69 -13.20
CA ASN A 528 14.77 -39.97 -11.77
C ASN A 528 13.41 -39.53 -11.20
N LEU A 529 12.73 -38.59 -11.84
CA LEU A 529 11.43 -38.06 -11.42
C LEU A 529 10.24 -38.81 -12.05
N LEU A 530 10.46 -39.65 -13.06
CA LEU A 530 9.41 -40.44 -13.72
C LEU A 530 8.52 -41.21 -12.72
N PRO A 531 9.05 -41.88 -11.67
CA PRO A 531 8.21 -42.59 -10.69
C PRO A 531 7.24 -41.66 -9.94
N ALA A 532 7.66 -40.46 -9.56
CA ALA A 532 6.80 -39.48 -8.90
C ALA A 532 5.74 -38.91 -9.85
N ILE A 533 6.10 -38.65 -11.11
CA ILE A 533 5.16 -38.20 -12.16
C ILE A 533 4.12 -39.28 -12.43
N GLU A 534 4.54 -40.54 -12.59
CA GLU A 534 3.65 -41.69 -12.78
C GLU A 534 2.70 -41.84 -11.59
N LYS A 535 3.22 -41.79 -10.36
CA LYS A 535 2.39 -41.86 -9.16
C LYS A 535 1.38 -40.72 -9.13
N THR A 536 1.81 -39.49 -9.39
CA THR A 536 0.93 -38.31 -9.43
C THR A 536 -0.19 -38.49 -10.46
N LYS A 537 0.15 -38.93 -11.68
CA LYS A 537 -0.83 -39.23 -12.73
C LYS A 537 -1.83 -40.30 -12.28
N SER A 538 -1.35 -41.39 -11.68
CA SER A 538 -2.21 -42.49 -11.19
C SER A 538 -3.24 -42.05 -10.14
N LEU A 539 -2.97 -40.94 -9.44
CA LEU A 539 -3.87 -40.37 -8.42
C LEU A 539 -4.79 -39.27 -8.99
N ASN A 540 -4.82 -39.12 -10.32
CA ASN A 540 -5.44 -38.02 -11.06
C ASN A 540 -4.91 -36.64 -10.62
N GLY A 541 -3.62 -36.58 -10.27
CA GLY A 541 -2.92 -35.34 -9.98
C GLY A 541 -2.50 -34.59 -11.23
N ILE A 542 -1.74 -33.53 -11.02
CA ILE A 542 -1.14 -32.69 -12.06
C ILE A 542 0.35 -32.54 -11.82
N TRP A 543 1.07 -32.23 -12.88
CA TRP A 543 2.43 -31.73 -12.80
C TRP A 543 2.42 -30.21 -12.84
N SER A 544 3.34 -29.57 -12.15
CA SER A 544 3.53 -28.13 -12.16
C SER A 544 4.95 -27.75 -12.50
N TYR A 545 5.15 -26.44 -12.67
CA TYR A 545 6.44 -25.78 -12.91
C TYR A 545 6.27 -24.27 -12.72
N HIS A 546 7.34 -23.52 -12.46
CA HIS A 546 7.32 -22.05 -12.43
C HIS A 546 7.71 -21.50 -13.81
N GLY A 547 6.77 -20.87 -14.50
CA GLY A 547 6.92 -20.34 -15.87
C GLY A 547 7.37 -18.87 -15.90
N TYR A 548 8.42 -18.50 -15.16
CA TYR A 548 8.96 -17.14 -15.20
C TYR A 548 9.77 -16.88 -16.48
N THR A 549 9.72 -15.64 -16.97
CA THR A 549 10.70 -15.13 -17.94
C THR A 549 11.78 -14.31 -17.25
N LYS A 550 12.99 -14.30 -17.82
CA LYS A 550 14.07 -13.39 -17.41
C LYS A 550 14.01 -12.04 -18.13
N ARG A 551 13.28 -11.93 -19.24
CA ARG A 551 13.16 -10.69 -20.04
C ARG A 551 11.95 -10.73 -20.96
N TYR A 552 11.33 -9.59 -21.25
CA TYR A 552 10.21 -9.52 -22.20
C TYR A 552 10.65 -9.75 -23.65
N THR A 553 10.88 -11.00 -24.02
CA THR A 553 11.14 -11.40 -25.39
C THR A 553 10.03 -12.34 -25.86
N GLN A 554 9.74 -12.28 -27.17
CA GLN A 554 8.78 -13.17 -27.81
C GLN A 554 9.50 -14.30 -28.59
N ASP A 555 10.81 -14.43 -28.40
CA ASP A 555 11.62 -15.43 -29.06
C ASP A 555 11.52 -16.78 -28.33
N THR A 556 10.90 -17.74 -29.01
CA THR A 556 10.70 -19.12 -28.53
C THR A 556 11.97 -19.97 -28.56
N ALA A 557 13.12 -19.45 -29.03
CA ALA A 557 14.36 -20.21 -29.08
C ALA A 557 14.78 -20.72 -27.69
N PRO A 558 15.46 -21.88 -27.58
CA PRO A 558 15.85 -22.48 -26.30
C PRO A 558 16.67 -21.58 -25.38
N LYS A 559 17.46 -20.65 -25.92
CA LYS A 559 18.25 -19.70 -25.11
C LYS A 559 17.43 -18.56 -24.49
N PHE A 560 16.15 -18.47 -24.84
CA PHE A 560 15.22 -17.44 -24.39
C PHE A 560 13.98 -18.12 -23.79
N GLU A 561 12.77 -17.85 -24.28
CA GLU A 561 11.55 -18.37 -23.66
C GLU A 561 11.46 -19.90 -23.76
N GLY A 562 12.02 -20.50 -24.82
CA GLY A 562 12.07 -21.96 -24.99
C GLY A 562 12.81 -22.70 -23.86
N GLY A 563 13.72 -22.02 -23.15
CA GLY A 563 14.43 -22.54 -21.98
C GLY A 563 13.99 -21.92 -20.66
N LYS A 564 12.97 -21.05 -20.67
CA LYS A 564 12.47 -20.33 -19.49
C LYS A 564 10.97 -20.57 -19.33
N SER A 565 10.11 -19.62 -19.72
CA SER A 565 8.66 -19.70 -19.54
C SER A 565 7.98 -20.80 -20.38
N LEU A 566 8.65 -21.31 -21.43
CA LEU A 566 8.20 -22.40 -22.30
C LEU A 566 9.01 -23.70 -22.10
N LEU A 567 9.86 -23.80 -21.06
CA LEU A 567 10.69 -24.99 -20.81
C LEU A 567 9.86 -26.28 -20.68
N TYR A 568 8.60 -26.17 -20.25
CA TYR A 568 7.66 -27.29 -20.18
C TYR A 568 7.51 -28.05 -21.50
N ARG A 569 7.72 -27.41 -22.67
CA ARG A 569 7.65 -28.10 -23.96
C ARG A 569 8.77 -29.15 -24.09
N SER A 570 9.96 -28.84 -23.59
CA SER A 570 11.08 -29.79 -23.52
C SER A 570 10.77 -30.95 -22.58
N PHE A 571 10.09 -30.69 -21.47
CA PHE A 571 9.62 -31.72 -20.55
C PHE A 571 8.60 -32.65 -21.21
N TYR A 572 7.59 -32.13 -21.90
CA TYR A 572 6.65 -32.98 -22.64
C TYR A 572 7.32 -33.76 -23.78
N ASN A 573 8.28 -33.18 -24.48
CA ASN A 573 9.04 -33.88 -25.51
C ASN A 573 9.82 -35.05 -24.91
N PHE A 574 10.46 -34.83 -23.76
CA PHE A 574 11.10 -35.89 -22.99
C PHE A 574 10.10 -36.99 -22.61
N LEU A 575 8.92 -36.64 -22.05
CA LEU A 575 7.90 -37.63 -21.70
C LEU A 575 7.42 -38.41 -22.93
N LYS A 576 7.18 -37.77 -24.07
CA LYS A 576 6.78 -38.46 -25.31
C LYS A 576 7.82 -39.47 -25.78
N GLN A 577 9.10 -39.17 -25.58
CA GLN A 577 10.22 -40.01 -26.02
C GLN A 577 10.50 -41.16 -25.04
N ASN A 578 10.47 -40.88 -23.73
CA ASN A 578 10.97 -41.81 -22.70
C ASN A 578 9.87 -42.45 -21.86
N ALA A 579 8.69 -41.84 -21.77
CA ALA A 579 7.57 -42.29 -20.94
C ALA A 579 6.23 -41.90 -21.56
N ALA A 580 5.94 -42.40 -22.78
CA ALA A 580 4.81 -41.92 -23.58
C ALA A 580 3.45 -42.03 -22.86
N ASN A 581 3.29 -42.99 -21.95
CA ASN A 581 2.13 -43.16 -21.09
C ASN A 581 1.94 -42.03 -20.06
N LEU A 582 2.91 -41.14 -19.89
CA LEU A 582 2.84 -39.95 -19.03
C LEU A 582 2.74 -38.64 -19.81
N SER A 583 2.87 -38.67 -21.14
CA SER A 583 2.95 -37.47 -21.99
C SER A 583 1.66 -36.63 -22.08
N ASP A 584 0.58 -37.13 -21.53
CA ASP A 584 -0.76 -36.54 -21.39
C ASP A 584 -1.08 -36.15 -19.94
N ILE A 585 -0.13 -36.23 -19.00
CA ILE A 585 -0.33 -35.67 -17.65
C ILE A 585 -0.64 -34.18 -17.78
N PRO A 586 -1.74 -33.65 -17.19
CA PRO A 586 -2.03 -32.24 -17.29
C PRO A 586 -1.03 -31.41 -16.48
N MET A 587 -0.72 -30.20 -16.95
CA MET A 587 0.20 -29.31 -16.27
C MET A 587 -0.40 -27.93 -15.96
N ILE A 588 -0.04 -27.38 -14.80
CA ILE A 588 -0.28 -25.98 -14.44
C ILE A 588 1.06 -25.29 -14.23
N LEU A 589 1.25 -24.13 -14.84
CA LEU A 589 2.39 -23.28 -14.48
C LEU A 589 1.99 -22.48 -13.23
N THR A 590 2.49 -22.87 -12.06
CA THR A 590 1.91 -22.42 -10.78
C THR A 590 2.39 -21.07 -10.32
N GLU A 591 3.41 -20.55 -10.99
CA GLU A 591 3.89 -19.19 -10.83
C GLU A 591 4.39 -18.71 -12.20
N GLY A 592 4.22 -17.43 -12.48
CA GLY A 592 4.63 -16.83 -13.73
C GLY A 592 4.71 -15.32 -13.60
N GLY A 593 5.44 -14.70 -14.51
CA GLY A 593 5.78 -13.29 -14.46
C GLY A 593 7.23 -13.11 -14.90
N VAL A 594 7.87 -12.09 -14.34
CA VAL A 594 9.30 -11.82 -14.56
C VAL A 594 10.06 -12.15 -13.30
N ASP A 595 11.08 -12.99 -13.42
CA ASP A 595 12.01 -13.28 -12.34
C ASP A 595 13.41 -13.45 -12.91
N CYS A 596 14.32 -12.66 -12.36
CA CYS A 596 15.58 -12.33 -13.00
C CYS A 596 16.75 -12.83 -12.18
N LEU A 597 16.68 -12.63 -10.86
CA LEU A 597 17.69 -13.07 -9.91
C LEU A 597 17.15 -14.11 -8.91
N GLY A 598 15.96 -14.69 -9.14
CA GLY A 598 15.27 -15.45 -8.07
C GLY A 598 14.84 -14.54 -6.93
N ARG A 599 14.67 -13.25 -7.20
CA ARG A 599 14.21 -12.23 -6.28
C ARG A 599 12.95 -11.59 -6.86
N PRO A 600 11.84 -12.35 -6.97
CA PRO A 600 10.61 -11.82 -7.55
C PRO A 600 10.08 -10.62 -6.77
N GLN A 601 10.50 -10.43 -5.50
CA GLN A 601 10.20 -9.26 -4.67
C GLN A 601 10.93 -7.98 -5.09
N THR A 602 12.10 -8.06 -5.75
CA THR A 602 12.84 -6.89 -6.27
C THR A 602 12.82 -6.76 -7.80
N ASP A 603 12.66 -7.88 -8.51
CA ASP A 603 12.87 -7.96 -9.96
C ASP A 603 11.59 -8.26 -10.77
N GLY A 604 10.42 -8.19 -10.12
CA GLY A 604 9.15 -8.40 -10.79
C GLY A 604 8.88 -7.36 -11.87
N TRP A 605 7.73 -7.47 -12.54
CA TRP A 605 7.46 -6.69 -13.76
C TRP A 605 7.49 -5.16 -13.56
N ASN A 606 7.17 -4.69 -12.34
CA ASN A 606 7.22 -3.31 -11.85
C ASN A 606 8.49 -3.00 -11.01
N GLY A 607 9.44 -3.93 -10.93
CA GLY A 607 10.75 -3.73 -10.32
C GLY A 607 11.64 -2.81 -11.15
N LYS A 608 12.73 -2.32 -10.55
CA LYS A 608 13.72 -1.50 -11.26
C LYS A 608 14.48 -2.36 -12.27
N ASP A 609 14.87 -1.76 -13.39
CA ASP A 609 15.89 -2.37 -14.24
C ASP A 609 17.18 -2.53 -13.42
N PRO A 610 17.90 -3.66 -13.57
CA PRO A 610 19.22 -3.82 -12.95
C PRO A 610 20.20 -2.79 -13.53
N GLU A 611 21.12 -2.30 -12.72
CA GLU A 611 22.10 -1.29 -13.10
C GLU A 611 23.42 -1.91 -13.57
N PRO A 612 24.22 -1.23 -14.42
CA PRO A 612 25.55 -1.70 -14.79
C PRO A 612 26.43 -1.95 -13.56
N GLY A 613 26.74 -3.21 -13.28
CA GLY A 613 27.49 -3.62 -12.08
C GLY A 613 26.75 -4.69 -11.27
N ASP A 614 25.45 -4.88 -11.48
CA ASP A 614 24.70 -5.97 -10.86
C ASP A 614 25.15 -7.33 -11.38
N GLU A 615 25.17 -8.32 -10.48
CA GLU A 615 25.77 -9.65 -10.66
C GLU A 615 25.19 -10.47 -11.83
N ASN A 616 24.07 -10.06 -12.45
CA ASN A 616 23.54 -10.66 -13.67
C ASN A 616 22.93 -9.63 -14.64
N TYR A 617 23.50 -8.42 -14.70
CA TYR A 617 23.06 -7.34 -15.59
C TYR A 617 22.83 -7.84 -17.03
N GLU A 618 23.75 -8.65 -17.59
CA GLU A 618 23.63 -9.20 -18.96
C GLU A 618 22.49 -10.20 -19.16
N GLU A 619 22.26 -11.13 -18.21
CA GLU A 619 21.14 -12.08 -18.30
C GLU A 619 19.79 -11.38 -18.23
N CYS A 620 19.80 -10.19 -17.63
CA CYS A 620 18.63 -9.43 -17.29
C CYS A 620 18.24 -8.31 -18.29
N GLY A 621 18.94 -8.23 -19.43
CA GLY A 621 18.68 -7.21 -20.46
C GLY A 621 19.67 -6.04 -20.45
N GLY A 622 20.66 -6.06 -19.57
CA GLY A 622 21.76 -5.12 -19.55
C GLY A 622 22.74 -5.36 -20.71
N ASN A 623 22.63 -4.54 -21.74
CA ASN A 623 23.42 -4.72 -22.95
C ASN A 623 24.86 -4.25 -22.71
N LYS A 624 25.86 -5.13 -22.93
CA LYS A 624 27.23 -4.65 -23.19
C LYS A 624 27.70 -4.81 -24.62
N ASN A 625 27.35 -5.83 -25.43
CA ASN A 625 27.92 -5.97 -26.80
C ASN A 625 27.31 -7.09 -27.70
N ASP A 626 26.05 -7.53 -27.56
CA ASP A 626 25.59 -8.75 -28.29
C ASP A 626 25.29 -8.58 -29.81
N GLY A 627 25.41 -7.35 -30.34
CA GLY A 627 25.32 -7.06 -31.77
C GLY A 627 23.93 -7.20 -32.40
N ARG A 628 22.85 -7.41 -31.62
CA ARG A 628 21.48 -7.49 -32.16
C ARG A 628 20.70 -6.20 -31.88
N THR A 629 20.26 -5.55 -32.95
CA THR A 629 19.53 -4.26 -32.98
C THR A 629 18.01 -4.38 -32.72
N GLY A 630 17.57 -5.36 -31.93
CA GLY A 630 16.15 -5.47 -31.53
C GLY A 630 15.84 -4.55 -30.35
N PRO A 631 14.63 -3.97 -30.25
CA PRO A 631 14.23 -3.20 -29.08
C PRO A 631 14.19 -4.13 -27.86
N ILE A 632 15.12 -3.93 -26.93
CA ILE A 632 15.03 -4.52 -25.60
C ILE A 632 13.90 -3.79 -24.91
N LEU A 633 12.80 -4.49 -24.65
CA LEU A 633 11.71 -3.99 -23.84
C LEU A 633 12.22 -3.86 -22.39
N SER A 634 12.43 -2.63 -21.93
CA SER A 634 12.87 -2.34 -20.55
C SER A 634 11.89 -2.90 -19.51
N ARG A 635 12.39 -3.31 -18.34
CA ARG A 635 11.55 -3.67 -17.19
C ARG A 635 10.94 -2.40 -16.58
N GLY A 636 10.02 -2.57 -15.64
CA GLY A 636 9.25 -1.46 -15.07
C GLY A 636 8.22 -0.84 -16.02
N ASN A 637 8.14 -1.29 -17.27
CA ASN A 637 7.15 -0.81 -18.23
C ASN A 637 5.93 -1.75 -18.29
N LYS A 638 4.80 -1.26 -17.75
CA LYS A 638 3.48 -1.91 -17.77
C LYS A 638 3.08 -2.41 -19.15
N ASP A 639 3.31 -1.63 -20.20
CA ASP A 639 2.88 -1.96 -21.57
C ASP A 639 3.69 -3.11 -22.16
N ASN A 640 4.99 -3.18 -21.83
CA ASN A 640 5.85 -4.28 -22.24
C ASN A 640 5.40 -5.60 -21.61
N PHE A 641 5.08 -5.58 -20.31
CA PHE A 641 4.56 -6.75 -19.61
C PHE A 641 3.21 -7.19 -20.19
N ILE A 642 2.28 -6.25 -20.40
CA ILE A 642 0.98 -6.52 -21.04
C ILE A 642 1.15 -7.13 -22.43
N SER A 643 2.07 -6.60 -23.24
CA SER A 643 2.38 -7.13 -24.57
C SER A 643 2.92 -8.55 -24.51
N TRP A 644 3.85 -8.82 -23.58
CA TRP A 644 4.38 -10.15 -23.34
C TRP A 644 3.30 -11.12 -22.87
N LEU A 645 2.41 -10.73 -21.94
CA LEU A 645 1.31 -11.57 -21.46
C LEU A 645 0.36 -12.00 -22.58
N LYS A 646 0.03 -11.10 -23.50
CA LYS A 646 -0.81 -11.43 -24.67
C LYS A 646 -0.14 -12.45 -25.58
N TRP A 647 1.16 -12.28 -25.84
CA TRP A 647 1.94 -13.24 -26.62
C TRP A 647 2.04 -14.59 -25.90
N TYR A 648 2.32 -14.57 -24.60
CA TYR A 648 2.51 -15.76 -23.81
C TYR A 648 1.23 -16.58 -23.69
N ASP A 649 0.08 -15.92 -23.49
CA ASP A 649 -1.23 -16.57 -23.54
C ASP A 649 -1.46 -17.29 -24.89
N ASN A 650 -1.14 -16.63 -26.00
CA ASN A 650 -1.23 -17.24 -27.33
C ASN A 650 -0.31 -18.46 -27.48
N GLU A 651 0.88 -18.46 -26.88
CA GLU A 651 1.75 -19.63 -26.86
C GLU A 651 1.16 -20.77 -26.02
N LEU A 652 0.69 -20.47 -24.81
CA LEU A 652 0.09 -21.46 -23.91
C LEU A 652 -1.17 -22.10 -24.52
N GLN A 653 -1.96 -21.33 -25.28
CA GLN A 653 -3.16 -21.85 -25.95
C GLN A 653 -2.85 -22.88 -27.05
N LYS A 654 -1.63 -22.92 -27.58
CA LYS A 654 -1.19 -23.94 -28.55
C LYS A 654 -0.96 -25.31 -27.89
N ASP A 655 -0.81 -25.35 -26.57
CA ASP A 655 -0.43 -26.55 -25.82
C ASP A 655 -1.62 -27.08 -24.99
N PRO A 656 -2.41 -28.04 -25.52
CA PRO A 656 -3.65 -28.48 -24.87
C PRO A 656 -3.43 -29.14 -23.50
N ALA A 657 -2.25 -29.68 -23.24
CA ALA A 657 -1.88 -30.29 -21.96
C ALA A 657 -1.63 -29.26 -20.85
N ILE A 658 -1.41 -27.99 -21.19
CA ILE A 658 -1.31 -26.90 -20.22
C ILE A 658 -2.73 -26.45 -19.85
N LEU A 659 -3.14 -26.63 -18.61
CA LEU A 659 -4.43 -26.15 -18.11
C LEU A 659 -4.45 -24.62 -18.03
N GLY A 660 -3.35 -24.03 -17.58
CA GLY A 660 -3.12 -22.60 -17.52
C GLY A 660 -1.83 -22.24 -16.77
N ILE A 661 -1.61 -20.94 -16.59
CA ILE A 661 -0.58 -20.36 -15.72
C ILE A 661 -1.22 -19.48 -14.65
N THR A 662 -0.67 -19.43 -13.45
CA THR A 662 -1.05 -18.45 -12.42
C THR A 662 0.06 -17.41 -12.25
N LEU A 663 -0.22 -16.16 -12.64
CA LEU A 663 0.71 -15.04 -12.50
C LEU A 663 0.85 -14.66 -11.01
N TYR A 664 2.08 -14.40 -10.56
CA TYR A 664 2.40 -14.15 -9.15
C TYR A 664 2.90 -12.72 -8.92
N PRO A 665 2.52 -12.05 -7.81
CA PRO A 665 1.33 -12.25 -6.96
C PRO A 665 0.22 -11.21 -7.18
N ILE A 666 -0.99 -11.47 -6.68
CA ILE A 666 -2.00 -10.42 -6.40
C ILE A 666 -2.44 -10.43 -4.94
N GLY A 667 -2.80 -9.27 -4.41
CA GLY A 667 -3.08 -9.07 -2.98
C GLY A 667 -1.81 -9.01 -2.11
N ALA A 668 -0.64 -8.91 -2.73
CA ALA A 668 0.62 -8.63 -2.05
C ALA A 668 0.73 -7.13 -1.72
N SER A 669 1.76 -6.73 -0.96
CA SER A 669 1.97 -5.32 -0.68
C SER A 669 2.29 -4.55 -1.98
N ALA A 670 1.98 -3.26 -2.05
CA ALA A 670 2.28 -2.45 -3.23
C ALA A 670 3.79 -2.36 -3.54
N ASN A 671 4.64 -2.65 -2.54
CA ASN A 671 6.09 -2.63 -2.66
C ASN A 671 6.67 -3.97 -3.13
N ASP A 672 5.87 -5.04 -3.15
CA ASP A 672 6.31 -6.31 -3.71
C ASP A 672 6.37 -6.17 -5.22
N SER A 673 7.58 -6.23 -5.80
CA SER A 673 7.64 -6.30 -7.25
C SER A 673 6.98 -7.60 -7.74
N GLY A 674 6.36 -7.53 -8.91
CA GLY A 674 5.48 -8.57 -9.44
C GLY A 674 3.99 -8.35 -9.12
N ASN A 675 3.64 -7.49 -8.16
CA ASN A 675 2.25 -7.30 -7.76
C ASN A 675 1.35 -6.90 -8.94
N LEU A 676 0.26 -7.65 -9.16
CA LEU A 676 -0.64 -7.49 -10.29
C LEU A 676 -1.73 -6.42 -10.07
N GLU A 677 -1.91 -5.88 -8.86
CA GLU A 677 -2.91 -4.82 -8.61
C GLU A 677 -2.90 -3.68 -9.65
N PRO A 678 -1.72 -3.13 -10.05
CA PRO A 678 -1.68 -2.01 -11.00
C PRO A 678 -2.13 -2.35 -12.43
N ILE A 679 -2.35 -3.64 -12.74
CA ILE A 679 -2.85 -4.11 -14.05
C ILE A 679 -4.11 -4.99 -13.92
N ALA A 680 -4.72 -5.06 -12.74
CA ALA A 680 -5.84 -5.97 -12.49
C ALA A 680 -7.05 -5.65 -13.35
N ASP A 681 -7.30 -4.36 -13.61
CA ASP A 681 -8.34 -3.85 -14.50
C ASP A 681 -8.18 -4.38 -15.92
N TRP A 682 -6.99 -4.18 -16.50
CA TRP A 682 -6.61 -4.67 -17.82
C TRP A 682 -6.69 -6.20 -17.87
N PHE A 683 -6.21 -6.88 -16.83
CA PHE A 683 -6.16 -8.34 -16.81
C PHE A 683 -7.57 -8.92 -16.76
N ALA A 684 -8.46 -8.37 -15.92
CA ALA A 684 -9.86 -8.76 -15.86
C ALA A 684 -10.58 -8.50 -17.19
N GLU A 685 -10.34 -7.35 -17.84
CA GLU A 685 -10.89 -7.06 -19.16
C GLU A 685 -10.39 -8.05 -20.23
N TYR A 686 -9.09 -8.36 -20.23
CA TYR A 686 -8.50 -9.32 -21.16
C TYR A 686 -9.11 -10.72 -21.02
N LEU A 687 -9.30 -11.19 -19.78
CA LEU A 687 -9.96 -12.47 -19.49
C LEU A 687 -11.43 -12.49 -19.96
N LYS A 688 -12.17 -11.38 -19.77
CA LYS A 688 -13.55 -11.24 -20.26
C LYS A 688 -13.61 -11.27 -21.79
N ASN A 689 -12.75 -10.52 -22.46
CA ASN A 689 -12.77 -10.38 -23.92
C ASN A 689 -12.38 -11.67 -24.66
N THR A 690 -11.52 -12.49 -24.07
CA THR A 690 -11.19 -13.82 -24.60
C THR A 690 -12.31 -14.86 -24.40
N SER A 691 -13.31 -14.58 -23.56
CA SER A 691 -14.45 -15.47 -23.32
C SER A 691 -15.49 -15.42 -24.45
N LEU A 692 -15.57 -14.32 -25.19
CA LEU A 692 -16.57 -14.13 -26.23
C LEU A 692 -16.23 -15.02 -27.44
N THR A 693 -17.12 -15.96 -27.73
CA THR A 693 -17.09 -16.67 -29.02
C THR A 693 -17.59 -15.68 -30.07
N PRO A 694 -16.80 -15.33 -31.10
CA PRO A 694 -17.34 -14.58 -32.23
C PRO A 694 -18.50 -15.40 -32.77
N THR A 695 -19.72 -14.85 -32.69
CA THR A 695 -20.84 -15.43 -33.43
C THR A 695 -20.42 -15.47 -34.89
N PRO A 696 -20.51 -16.60 -35.60
CA PRO A 696 -20.10 -16.68 -37.00
C PRO A 696 -20.93 -15.68 -37.81
N THR A 697 -20.34 -14.54 -38.14
CA THR A 697 -20.93 -13.62 -39.10
C THR A 697 -20.81 -14.30 -40.46
N THR A 698 -21.96 -14.70 -40.99
CA THR A 698 -22.08 -15.17 -42.38
C THR A 698 -21.47 -14.09 -43.28
N PRO A 699 -20.52 -14.42 -44.18
CA PRO A 699 -19.89 -13.41 -45.02
C PRO A 699 -20.94 -12.80 -45.96
N PRO A 700 -21.08 -11.46 -46.02
CA PRO A 700 -21.75 -10.84 -47.15
C PRO A 700 -20.93 -11.13 -48.41
N GLY A 701 -21.62 -11.55 -49.48
CA GLY A 701 -21.02 -11.87 -50.77
C GLY A 701 -20.12 -10.76 -51.31
N GLY A 702 -19.15 -11.19 -52.11
CA GLY A 702 -17.99 -10.42 -52.50
C GLY A 702 -18.24 -9.14 -53.28
N THR A 703 -17.23 -8.26 -53.24
CA THR A 703 -16.63 -7.66 -54.43
C THR A 703 -15.17 -7.33 -54.12
N THR A 704 -14.29 -7.77 -54.99
CA THR A 704 -12.84 -7.56 -54.98
C THR A 704 -12.50 -6.09 -55.24
N PRO A 705 -11.71 -5.40 -54.40
CA PRO A 705 -11.10 -4.12 -54.77
C PRO A 705 -9.67 -4.33 -55.25
N THR A 706 -9.43 -3.91 -56.49
CA THR A 706 -8.12 -3.82 -57.14
C THR A 706 -7.24 -2.78 -56.43
N SER A 707 -6.04 -3.17 -56.00
CA SER A 707 -5.06 -2.27 -55.40
C SER A 707 -4.41 -1.37 -56.45
N THR A 708 -4.54 -0.05 -56.29
CA THR A 708 -3.68 0.96 -56.93
C THR A 708 -2.73 1.53 -55.86
N PRO A 709 -1.45 1.76 -56.15
CA PRO A 709 -0.50 2.26 -55.15
C PRO A 709 -0.68 3.78 -54.97
N PRO A 710 -0.57 4.32 -53.73
CA PRO A 710 -0.63 5.76 -53.52
C PRO A 710 0.70 6.44 -53.90
N PRO A 711 0.65 7.66 -54.46
CA PRO A 711 1.83 8.45 -54.80
C PRO A 711 2.49 9.02 -53.52
N GLY A 712 3.80 9.22 -53.61
CA GLY A 712 4.68 9.62 -52.51
C GLY A 712 4.19 10.84 -51.72
N GLY A 713 4.03 10.64 -50.42
CA GLY A 713 3.86 11.70 -49.44
C GLY A 713 5.20 12.13 -48.87
N THR A 714 5.47 13.43 -48.97
CA THR A 714 6.65 14.11 -48.43
C THR A 714 6.70 14.02 -46.91
N THR A 715 7.89 13.71 -46.40
CA THR A 715 8.26 13.71 -44.98
C THR A 715 8.00 15.09 -44.36
N PRO A 716 7.30 15.20 -43.21
CA PRO A 716 7.28 16.44 -42.45
C PRO A 716 8.65 16.66 -41.82
N THR A 717 9.36 17.71 -42.24
CA THR A 717 10.48 18.24 -41.48
C THR A 717 9.95 18.82 -40.17
N THR A 718 10.26 18.14 -39.07
CA THR A 718 10.15 18.67 -37.71
C THR A 718 10.95 19.99 -37.64
N PRO A 719 10.41 21.07 -37.05
CA PRO A 719 11.21 22.26 -36.78
C PRO A 719 12.38 21.86 -35.86
N PRO A 720 13.57 22.44 -36.01
CA PRO A 720 14.62 22.25 -35.01
C PRO A 720 14.05 22.78 -33.68
N GLY A 721 13.88 21.88 -32.71
CA GLY A 721 13.65 22.28 -31.34
C GLY A 721 14.82 23.18 -30.95
N GLY A 722 14.54 24.42 -30.57
CA GLY A 722 15.55 25.26 -29.96
C GLY A 722 15.90 24.64 -28.63
N ASP A 723 17.07 23.99 -28.55
CA ASP A 723 17.68 23.61 -27.29
C ASP A 723 17.81 24.90 -26.48
N SER A 724 17.02 25.03 -25.41
CA SER A 724 17.21 26.12 -24.45
C SER A 724 18.63 26.00 -23.92
N GLU A 725 19.50 26.98 -24.22
CA GLU A 725 20.88 27.00 -23.75
C GLU A 725 20.91 26.74 -22.24
N GLY A 726 21.42 25.58 -21.86
CA GLY A 726 21.53 25.16 -20.48
C GLY A 726 22.37 26.15 -19.66
N THR A 727 22.09 26.20 -18.37
CA THR A 727 22.85 27.02 -17.42
C THR A 727 24.32 26.60 -17.40
N LYS A 728 25.28 27.55 -17.53
CA LYS A 728 26.73 27.26 -17.59
C LYS A 728 27.46 27.80 -16.36
N ILE A 729 28.37 27.00 -15.80
CA ILE A 729 29.26 27.41 -14.70
C ILE A 729 30.70 27.27 -15.18
N GLU A 730 31.45 28.38 -15.21
CA GLU A 730 32.89 28.39 -15.50
C GLU A 730 33.65 28.42 -14.17
N ILE A 731 34.29 27.31 -13.80
CA ILE A 731 35.05 27.19 -12.55
C ILE A 731 36.53 27.31 -12.86
N LYS A 732 37.20 28.29 -12.25
CA LYS A 732 38.64 28.51 -12.35
C LYS A 732 39.33 28.23 -11.04
N VAL A 733 40.26 27.28 -11.06
CA VAL A 733 41.07 26.94 -9.90
C VAL A 733 42.40 27.66 -10.00
N TYR A 734 42.71 28.47 -9.00
CA TYR A 734 43.95 29.23 -8.90
C TYR A 734 44.80 28.73 -7.74
N ARG A 735 46.11 28.62 -7.96
CA ARG A 735 47.11 28.50 -6.90
C ARG A 735 47.70 29.87 -6.59
N LEU A 736 47.79 30.23 -5.32
CA LEU A 736 48.51 31.39 -4.84
C LEU A 736 49.95 30.99 -4.54
N LYS A 737 50.89 31.41 -5.39
CA LYS A 737 52.32 31.15 -5.23
C LYS A 737 53.07 32.47 -5.11
N ASN A 738 53.77 32.68 -4.00
CA ASN A 738 54.48 33.94 -3.70
C ASN A 738 53.57 35.19 -3.82
N GLY A 739 52.32 35.09 -3.35
CA GLY A 739 51.35 36.19 -3.40
C GLY A 739 50.77 36.50 -4.79
N LYS A 740 51.09 35.71 -5.83
CA LYS A 740 50.51 35.84 -7.17
C LYS A 740 49.54 34.69 -7.46
N LYS A 741 48.35 35.02 -7.98
CA LYS A 741 47.39 34.03 -8.50
C LYS A 741 47.94 33.43 -9.81
N GLN A 742 48.06 32.11 -9.86
CA GLN A 742 48.43 31.34 -11.04
C GLN A 742 47.31 30.33 -11.32
N LEU A 743 46.88 30.19 -12.57
CA LEU A 743 45.86 29.20 -12.93
C LEU A 743 46.44 27.79 -12.73
N TRP A 744 45.62 26.84 -12.27
CA TRP A 744 46.05 25.47 -11.97
C TRP A 744 46.62 24.77 -13.22
N THR A 745 47.73 24.06 -13.07
CA THR A 745 48.42 23.36 -14.16
C THR A 745 48.79 21.92 -13.79
N SER A 746 49.29 21.13 -14.74
CA SER A 746 49.82 19.79 -14.46
C SER A 746 50.95 19.78 -13.43
N ALA A 747 51.71 20.86 -13.30
CA ALA A 747 52.79 20.98 -12.32
C ALA A 747 52.28 21.10 -10.87
N ASP A 748 50.99 21.41 -10.69
CA ASP A 748 50.36 21.58 -9.38
C ASP A 748 49.80 20.25 -8.83
N GLY A 749 49.66 19.21 -9.66
CA GLY A 749 49.16 17.89 -9.30
C GLY A 749 47.64 17.69 -9.55
N LYS A 750 47.10 16.56 -9.09
CA LYS A 750 45.67 16.22 -9.24
C LYS A 750 44.83 16.89 -8.16
N ALA A 751 43.81 17.63 -8.56
CA ALA A 751 42.79 18.18 -7.67
C ALA A 751 41.40 17.79 -8.18
N LYS A 752 40.41 17.72 -7.29
CA LYS A 752 39.00 17.49 -7.66
C LYS A 752 38.11 18.65 -7.19
N VAL A 753 37.06 18.93 -7.94
CA VAL A 753 36.01 19.90 -7.61
C VAL A 753 34.68 19.16 -7.51
N TYR A 754 33.88 19.51 -6.50
CA TYR A 754 32.53 19.02 -6.25
C TYR A 754 31.51 20.11 -6.61
N ILE A 755 30.47 19.76 -7.37
CA ILE A 755 29.32 20.62 -7.66
C ILE A 755 28.05 19.91 -7.18
N ALA A 756 27.15 20.63 -6.50
CA ALA A 756 25.82 20.15 -6.18
C ALA A 756 24.75 21.24 -6.41
N GLY A 757 23.53 20.83 -6.75
CA GLY A 757 22.40 21.76 -6.93
C GLY A 757 21.08 21.06 -7.26
N PRO A 758 19.99 21.82 -7.39
CA PRO A 758 18.66 21.28 -7.71
C PRO A 758 18.50 20.97 -9.21
N THR A 759 17.59 20.06 -9.50
CA THR A 759 17.16 19.63 -10.83
C THR A 759 15.79 20.22 -11.19
N THR A 760 15.42 20.26 -12.47
CA THR A 760 14.11 20.78 -12.93
C THR A 760 12.91 19.98 -12.42
N SER A 761 13.12 18.72 -12.01
CA SER A 761 12.08 17.87 -11.40
C SER A 761 11.97 18.05 -9.88
N GLY A 762 12.75 18.95 -9.27
CA GLY A 762 12.73 19.22 -7.83
C GLY A 762 13.60 18.25 -6.99
N GLY A 763 14.38 17.37 -7.62
CA GLY A 763 15.42 16.58 -6.94
C GLY A 763 16.77 17.32 -6.84
N GLU A 764 17.75 16.74 -6.15
CA GLU A 764 19.14 17.25 -6.07
C GLU A 764 20.10 16.37 -6.91
N PHE A 765 21.17 16.96 -7.42
CA PHE A 765 22.29 16.22 -8.03
C PHE A 765 23.62 16.63 -7.40
N SER A 766 24.63 15.78 -7.55
CA SER A 766 26.02 16.14 -7.23
C SER A 766 27.01 15.43 -8.14
N VAL A 767 28.06 16.13 -8.56
CA VAL A 767 29.12 15.58 -9.43
C VAL A 767 30.50 15.96 -8.91
N VAL A 768 31.46 15.05 -9.07
CA VAL A 768 32.88 15.26 -8.79
C VAL A 768 33.66 15.26 -10.11
N MET A 769 34.54 16.24 -10.29
CA MET A 769 35.31 16.41 -11.52
C MET A 769 36.79 16.63 -11.20
N ASP A 770 37.67 16.05 -12.00
CA ASP A 770 39.11 16.35 -11.95
C ASP A 770 39.38 17.77 -12.49
N VAL A 771 40.27 18.52 -11.83
CA VAL A 771 40.73 19.81 -12.33
C VAL A 771 41.61 19.55 -13.56
N PRO A 772 41.19 19.99 -14.75
CA PRO A 772 41.86 19.67 -15.99
C PRO A 772 43.27 20.27 -16.04
N THR A 773 44.22 19.53 -16.61
CA THR A 773 45.60 19.99 -16.82
C THR A 773 45.95 20.16 -18.30
N THR A 774 45.02 19.84 -19.18
CA THR A 774 45.12 19.92 -20.65
C THR A 774 43.84 20.53 -21.22
N SER A 775 43.92 21.08 -22.44
CA SER A 775 42.73 21.57 -23.16
C SER A 775 42.08 20.46 -23.97
N GLY A 776 40.75 20.45 -24.04
CA GLY A 776 39.99 19.51 -24.85
C GLY A 776 38.63 19.20 -24.24
N THR A 777 38.26 17.92 -24.32
CA THR A 777 37.07 17.36 -23.67
C THR A 777 37.53 16.56 -22.46
N CYS A 778 36.97 16.84 -21.30
CA CYS A 778 37.21 16.11 -20.05
C CYS A 778 35.95 15.32 -19.67
N GLN A 779 36.10 14.32 -18.81
CA GLN A 779 34.98 13.54 -18.30
C GLN A 779 34.83 13.73 -16.79
N ASP A 780 33.60 13.77 -16.31
CA ASP A 780 33.31 13.70 -14.88
C ASP A 780 33.40 12.26 -14.37
N ASP A 781 33.27 12.06 -13.04
CA ASP A 781 33.33 10.71 -12.44
C ASP A 781 32.14 9.81 -12.88
N GLU A 782 31.13 10.35 -13.58
CA GLU A 782 29.99 9.63 -14.17
C GLU A 782 30.17 9.35 -15.68
N GLY A 783 31.27 9.81 -16.27
CA GLY A 783 31.64 9.58 -17.67
C GLY A 783 31.05 10.58 -18.67
N HIS A 784 30.56 11.74 -18.23
CA HIS A 784 30.02 12.77 -19.10
C HIS A 784 31.10 13.73 -19.63
N ASP A 785 31.09 13.95 -20.94
CA ASP A 785 32.00 14.86 -21.63
C ASP A 785 31.67 16.34 -21.34
N PHE A 786 32.68 17.15 -20.99
CA PHE A 786 32.57 18.61 -20.86
C PHE A 786 33.80 19.35 -21.42
N PRO A 787 33.64 20.57 -21.95
CA PRO A 787 34.77 21.38 -22.40
C PRO A 787 35.67 21.79 -21.23
N CYS A 788 36.98 21.61 -21.39
CA CYS A 788 37.94 21.92 -20.34
C CYS A 788 39.22 22.56 -20.91
N SER A 789 39.88 23.37 -20.08
CA SER A 789 41.23 23.88 -20.33
C SER A 789 42.02 23.90 -19.02
N PRO A 790 43.36 23.95 -19.01
CA PRO A 790 44.15 23.84 -17.78
C PRO A 790 43.63 24.78 -16.67
N GLY A 791 43.22 24.19 -15.55
CA GLY A 791 42.66 24.89 -14.38
C GLY A 791 41.28 25.52 -14.57
N THR A 792 40.58 25.24 -15.67
CA THR A 792 39.23 25.75 -15.97
C THR A 792 38.28 24.64 -16.39
N ILE A 793 37.19 24.49 -15.65
CA ILE A 793 36.07 23.57 -15.95
C ILE A 793 34.90 24.41 -16.48
N LEU A 794 34.38 24.08 -17.66
CA LEU A 794 33.13 24.64 -18.16
C LEU A 794 32.03 23.58 -18.04
N TRP A 795 31.23 23.67 -16.99
CA TRP A 795 30.15 22.74 -16.71
C TRP A 795 28.83 23.28 -17.28
N GLU A 796 28.16 22.49 -18.13
CA GLU A 796 26.95 22.92 -18.85
C GLU A 796 25.68 22.17 -18.40
N GLY A 797 25.62 21.69 -17.16
CA GLY A 797 24.48 20.89 -16.68
C GLY A 797 24.45 19.51 -17.31
N ALA A 798 24.45 18.44 -16.51
CA ALA A 798 24.29 17.10 -17.07
C ALA A 798 22.95 17.04 -17.86
N PRO A 799 22.95 16.60 -19.14
CA PRO A 799 21.82 16.77 -20.07
C PRO A 799 20.55 16.00 -19.69
N ARG A 800 20.50 15.28 -18.56
CA ARG A 800 19.36 14.46 -18.15
C ARG A 800 18.41 15.08 -17.14
N ASN A 801 18.81 16.14 -16.44
CA ASN A 801 18.03 16.60 -15.29
C ASN A 801 17.42 18.00 -15.40
N GLY A 802 17.71 18.74 -16.48
CA GLY A 802 17.32 20.13 -16.66
C GLY A 802 17.82 20.99 -15.49
N THR A 803 18.77 21.89 -15.73
CA THR A 803 19.15 22.85 -14.69
C THR A 803 18.02 23.86 -14.53
N ALA A 804 17.46 23.99 -13.32
CA ALA A 804 16.38 24.94 -13.08
C ALA A 804 16.95 26.37 -13.12
N PRO A 805 16.55 27.21 -14.08
CA PRO A 805 17.06 28.58 -14.17
C PRO A 805 16.75 29.37 -12.90
N GLY A 806 17.73 30.14 -12.39
CA GLY A 806 17.58 30.92 -11.16
C GLY A 806 17.83 30.15 -9.86
N SER A 807 18.42 28.95 -9.94
CA SER A 807 18.73 28.12 -8.77
C SER A 807 20.11 28.39 -8.17
N SER A 808 20.27 28.04 -6.89
CA SER A 808 21.53 28.08 -6.15
C SER A 808 22.31 26.77 -6.29
N TYR A 809 23.60 26.86 -6.57
CA TYR A 809 24.52 25.72 -6.70
C TYR A 809 25.69 25.88 -5.73
N SER A 810 26.16 24.78 -5.14
CA SER A 810 27.35 24.76 -4.29
C SER A 810 28.54 24.20 -5.08
N VAL A 811 29.66 24.91 -5.08
CA VAL A 811 30.92 24.50 -5.74
C VAL A 811 32.06 24.50 -4.72
N GLN A 812 32.77 23.37 -4.57
CA GLN A 812 33.80 23.20 -3.53
C GLN A 812 35.01 22.40 -4.03
N ILE A 813 36.19 22.61 -3.42
CA ILE A 813 37.36 21.75 -3.64
C ILE A 813 37.15 20.43 -2.90
N ALA A 814 37.15 19.30 -3.62
CA ALA A 814 36.96 17.96 -3.07
C ALA A 814 38.28 17.26 -2.71
N SER A 815 39.36 17.55 -3.46
CA SER A 815 40.71 17.03 -3.15
C SER A 815 41.82 17.94 -3.67
N LEU A 816 42.96 17.95 -2.96
CA LEU A 816 44.20 18.64 -3.33
C LEU A 816 45.42 17.75 -3.11
N PRO A 817 46.52 18.00 -3.84
CA PRO A 817 47.83 17.43 -3.56
C PRO A 817 48.39 17.88 -2.20
N SER A 818 49.26 17.04 -1.63
CA SER A 818 49.91 17.29 -0.34
C SER A 818 50.66 18.63 -0.32
N GLY A 819 50.50 19.40 0.76
CA GLY A 819 51.17 20.70 0.94
C GLY A 819 50.47 21.91 0.31
N LEU A 820 49.26 21.72 -0.22
CA LEU A 820 48.36 22.79 -0.65
C LEU A 820 47.08 22.77 0.19
N ALA A 821 46.46 23.93 0.41
CA ALA A 821 45.19 24.06 1.12
C ALA A 821 44.25 25.08 0.48
N PRO A 822 42.92 24.84 0.49
CA PRO A 822 41.98 25.84 0.05
C PRO A 822 42.07 27.04 1.00
N THR A 823 41.95 28.25 0.45
CA THR A 823 41.92 29.45 1.29
C THR A 823 40.62 29.40 2.12
N PRO A 824 40.66 29.55 3.46
CA PRO A 824 39.46 29.42 4.29
C PRO A 824 38.51 30.58 4.03
N TYR A 825 37.46 30.30 3.25
CA TYR A 825 36.28 31.12 3.03
C TYR A 825 35.13 30.15 2.72
N PRO A 826 33.93 30.28 3.31
CA PRO A 826 32.78 29.57 2.75
C PRO A 826 32.57 30.12 1.33
N HIS A 827 32.33 29.24 0.36
CA HIS A 827 31.66 29.68 -0.86
C HIS A 827 30.18 29.76 -0.50
N ASP A 828 29.63 30.97 -0.52
CA ASP A 828 28.18 31.18 -0.55
C ASP A 828 27.60 30.43 -1.76
N ASP A 829 26.37 29.96 -1.63
CA ASP A 829 25.61 29.37 -2.75
C ASP A 829 25.70 30.29 -3.97
N VAL A 830 26.19 29.75 -5.09
CA VAL A 830 26.30 30.47 -6.35
C VAL A 830 24.95 30.40 -7.05
N THR A 831 24.18 31.48 -7.01
CA THR A 831 22.95 31.58 -7.79
C THR A 831 23.28 31.78 -9.26
N VAL A 832 22.82 30.88 -10.11
CA VAL A 832 23.08 30.95 -11.55
C VAL A 832 21.85 31.44 -12.29
N ALA A 833 21.97 32.59 -12.96
CA ALA A 833 20.90 33.15 -13.78
C ALA A 833 20.70 32.36 -15.07
N SER A 834 19.44 32.24 -15.52
CA SER A 834 19.06 31.56 -16.77
C SER A 834 19.88 32.07 -17.96
N GLY A 835 20.49 31.16 -18.72
CA GLY A 835 21.22 31.50 -19.95
C GLY A 835 22.51 32.32 -19.75
N ALA A 836 23.02 32.42 -18.51
CA ALA A 836 24.27 33.10 -18.21
C ALA A 836 25.38 32.10 -17.81
N THR A 837 26.62 32.39 -18.21
CA THR A 837 27.81 31.72 -17.66
C THR A 837 28.20 32.41 -16.36
N THR A 838 28.05 31.72 -15.23
CA THR A 838 28.52 32.24 -13.93
C THR A 838 29.94 31.75 -13.65
N LYS A 839 30.82 32.67 -13.25
CA LYS A 839 32.24 32.38 -13.01
C LYS A 839 32.48 32.15 -11.52
N VAL A 840 33.11 31.03 -11.18
CA VAL A 840 33.51 30.70 -9.81
C VAL A 840 35.03 30.59 -9.76
N GLU A 841 35.68 31.40 -8.92
CA GLU A 841 37.11 31.28 -8.68
C GLU A 841 37.38 30.54 -7.37
N LEU A 842 38.06 29.40 -7.43
CA LEU A 842 38.54 28.67 -6.26
C LEU A 842 40.02 28.98 -6.04
N LEU A 843 40.40 29.47 -4.85
CA LEU A 843 41.79 29.84 -4.54
C LEU A 843 42.42 28.84 -3.57
N VAL A 844 43.57 28.29 -3.97
CA VAL A 844 44.39 27.33 -3.21
C VAL A 844 45.72 27.97 -2.82
N THR A 845 46.09 27.94 -1.55
CA THR A 845 47.33 28.49 -0.98
C THR A 845 48.30 27.39 -0.58
N GLU A 846 49.59 27.72 -0.42
CA GLU A 846 50.55 26.81 0.21
C GLU A 846 50.20 26.60 1.68
N GLY A 847 50.09 25.34 2.11
CA GLY A 847 49.65 24.99 3.46
C GLY A 847 49.29 23.52 3.56
N THR A 848 49.30 22.97 4.77
CA THR A 848 48.83 21.60 5.00
C THR A 848 47.30 21.59 5.03
N TRP A 849 46.70 21.08 3.96
CA TRP A 849 45.31 20.64 3.97
C TRP A 849 45.27 19.22 4.49
N GLU A 850 44.67 19.05 5.66
CA GLU A 850 43.98 17.81 5.91
C GLU A 850 42.59 17.98 5.26
N PRO A 851 42.15 17.08 4.37
CA PRO A 851 40.75 17.01 4.01
C PRO A 851 39.92 17.04 5.30
N LEU A 852 38.68 17.50 5.27
CA LEU A 852 37.72 17.15 6.34
C LEU A 852 37.51 15.63 6.28
N GLY A 853 38.50 14.89 6.78
CA GLY A 853 38.46 13.47 6.98
C GLY A 853 37.65 13.27 8.24
N TYR A 854 36.34 13.27 8.09
CA TYR A 854 35.49 12.71 9.14
C TYR A 854 35.88 11.25 9.28
N THR A 855 36.64 10.92 10.32
CA THR A 855 37.00 9.54 10.62
C THR A 855 35.94 8.92 11.53
N ASN A 856 35.91 7.58 11.62
CA ASN A 856 35.10 6.91 12.65
C ASN A 856 35.44 7.39 14.07
N LYS A 857 36.67 7.89 14.31
CA LYS A 857 37.06 8.52 15.58
C LYS A 857 36.38 9.87 15.82
N ASP A 858 36.13 10.65 14.77
CA ASP A 858 35.40 11.92 14.89
C ASP A 858 33.92 11.71 15.17
N TYR A 859 33.33 10.68 14.56
CA TYR A 859 31.97 10.24 14.85
C TYR A 859 31.84 9.79 16.32
N GLN A 860 32.76 8.95 16.79
CA GLN A 860 32.83 8.51 18.19
C GLN A 860 33.01 9.69 19.16
N ARG A 861 33.85 10.68 18.80
CA ARG A 861 34.05 11.90 19.58
C ARG A 861 32.77 12.74 19.68
N ILE A 862 32.07 12.98 18.58
CA ILE A 862 30.82 13.76 18.57
C ILE A 862 29.71 13.05 19.36
N ILE A 863 29.58 11.73 19.24
CA ILE A 863 28.66 10.94 20.08
C ILE A 863 29.01 11.08 21.56
N THR A 864 30.29 10.96 21.91
CA THR A 864 30.75 11.08 23.30
C THR A 864 30.46 12.47 23.86
N GLN A 865 30.77 13.53 23.10
CA GLN A 865 30.49 14.91 23.50
C GLN A 865 29.00 15.19 23.64
N TYR A 866 28.16 14.63 22.75
CA TYR A 866 26.72 14.76 22.83
C TYR A 866 26.14 14.01 24.04
N ALA A 867 26.59 12.77 24.27
CA ALA A 867 26.17 11.97 25.42
C ALA A 867 26.57 12.62 26.77
N ASN A 868 27.70 13.33 26.79
CA ASN A 868 28.15 14.11 27.95
C ASN A 868 27.46 15.48 28.09
N GLY A 869 26.62 15.88 27.13
CA GLY A 869 25.97 17.21 27.11
C GLY A 869 26.92 18.38 26.79
N GLU A 870 28.12 18.10 26.27
CA GLU A 870 29.13 19.10 25.93
C GLU A 870 28.80 19.87 24.64
N ILE A 871 27.98 19.28 23.76
CA ILE A 871 27.52 19.89 22.50
C ILE A 871 26.02 19.71 22.32
N SER A 872 25.40 20.65 21.61
CA SER A 872 23.95 20.67 21.39
C SER A 872 23.50 19.72 20.27
N PRO A 873 22.22 19.30 20.23
CA PRO A 873 21.68 18.55 19.08
C PRO A 873 21.86 19.28 17.74
N LEU A 874 21.81 20.62 17.74
CA LEU A 874 22.04 21.43 16.55
C LEU A 874 23.50 21.33 16.07
N THR A 875 24.46 21.27 16.99
CA THR A 875 25.88 21.05 16.70
C THR A 875 26.11 19.67 16.09
N VAL A 876 25.42 18.64 16.60
CA VAL A 876 25.47 17.28 16.02
C VAL A 876 24.84 17.25 14.62
N SER A 877 23.71 17.92 14.42
CA SER A 877 23.04 17.99 13.12
C SER A 877 23.87 18.73 12.07
N ALA A 878 24.52 19.83 12.45
CA ALA A 878 25.43 20.57 11.56
C ALA A 878 26.65 19.73 11.19
N TRP A 879 27.19 18.97 12.15
CA TRP A 879 28.30 18.04 11.90
C TRP A 879 27.89 16.89 10.97
N LEU A 880 26.74 16.25 11.20
CA LEU A 880 26.21 15.17 10.35
C LEU A 880 25.94 15.66 8.93
N SER A 881 25.32 16.84 8.79
CA SER A 881 25.03 17.45 7.49
C SER A 881 26.29 17.79 6.69
N ALA A 882 27.43 18.00 7.35
CA ALA A 882 28.71 18.22 6.69
C ALA A 882 29.41 16.87 6.37
N ALA A 883 29.27 15.87 7.25
CA ALA A 883 29.85 14.54 7.08
C ALA A 883 29.18 13.71 5.97
N THR A 884 27.86 13.84 5.78
CA THR A 884 27.11 13.15 4.70
C THR A 884 27.46 13.65 3.30
N ARG A 885 28.19 14.77 3.18
CA ARG A 885 28.65 15.35 1.91
C ARG A 885 30.04 14.83 1.48
N VAL A 886 30.61 13.87 2.22
CA VAL A 886 31.90 13.22 1.87
C VAL A 886 31.64 11.88 1.17
N PRO A 887 31.97 11.74 -0.13
CA PRO A 887 31.85 10.47 -0.83
C PRO A 887 32.73 9.40 -0.16
N SER A 888 32.17 8.21 0.09
CA SER A 888 32.74 7.02 0.80
C SER A 888 32.44 6.85 2.30
N LEU A 889 31.78 7.80 2.96
CA LEU A 889 31.35 7.61 4.35
C LEU A 889 29.98 6.88 4.40
N GLN A 890 29.96 5.58 4.75
CA GLN A 890 28.69 4.88 5.04
C GLN A 890 28.05 5.48 6.29
N THR A 891 27.07 6.35 6.12
CA THR A 891 26.24 6.85 7.21
C THR A 891 24.96 6.02 7.27
N SER A 892 24.97 4.95 8.07
CA SER A 892 23.73 4.34 8.53
C SER A 892 23.12 5.27 9.58
N ILE A 893 22.12 6.07 9.16
CA ILE A 893 21.42 6.98 10.05
C ILE A 893 20.54 6.15 10.99
N CYS A 894 20.95 6.01 12.25
CA CYS A 894 20.07 5.61 13.35
C CYS A 894 19.96 6.78 14.33
N TYR A 895 18.74 7.28 14.54
CA TYR A 895 18.46 8.35 15.50
C TYR A 895 18.57 7.82 16.95
N PRO A 896 19.35 8.46 17.84
CA PRO A 896 19.39 8.12 19.26
C PRO A 896 18.00 8.26 19.91
N PRO A 897 17.66 7.42 20.92
CA PRO A 897 18.60 6.85 21.89
C PRO A 897 18.76 5.31 21.88
N ARG A 898 18.39 4.57 20.83
CA ARG A 898 18.43 3.08 20.84
C ARG A 898 19.64 2.44 20.12
N CYS A 899 20.84 2.90 20.42
CA CYS A 899 22.05 2.25 19.90
C CYS A 899 22.73 1.40 20.98
N GLU A 900 22.56 0.07 20.91
CA GLU A 900 23.52 -0.87 21.51
C GLU A 900 24.31 -1.52 20.37
N PHE A 901 25.63 -1.35 20.36
CA PHE A 901 26.53 -1.95 19.38
C PHE A 901 27.58 -2.79 20.11
N ASN A 902 27.51 -4.11 19.95
CA ASN A 902 28.62 -5.02 20.24
C ASN A 902 29.22 -5.49 18.92
N GLN A 903 30.53 -5.24 18.79
CA GLN A 903 31.48 -5.54 17.71
C GLN A 903 31.53 -4.55 16.54
#